data_AF-A0A951TKI1-F1
#
_entry.id   AF-A0A951TKI1-F1
#
_cell.length_a   1.000
_cell.length_b   1.000
_cell.length_c   1.000
_cell.angle_alpha   90.00
_cell.angle_beta   90.00
_cell.angle_gamma   90.00
#
_symmetry.space_group_name_H-M   'P 1'
#
loop_
_entity.id
_entity.type
_entity.pdbx_description
1 polymer ?
#
loop_
_entity_poly.entity_id
_entity_poly.type
_entity_poly.pdbx_seq_one_letter_code
_entity_poly.pdbx_strand_id
1 'polypeptide(L)'
;MKLVLRPKNRARYALPLCLLSFVAVPCRTAPAQARIAAPPSLALLRGAPLQVKAAPLTLTPESGVWDLSRHDSLYLQLRNPGKERLTVWARAENPTAKGVTDNVRTAVVLNPGQSQTMRLRLMRRPQDPTYAPFKPYLMYFKDVNVRDYTLDPAQVARVVVWLDRPLAGQNVLVESVTAQGQGVPGPVPFLPFVDKYGQYKHTDWPNKIYSDADFAATLQKDKAEMSAYPGPTDWDKWGGWKNGPKQKATGFFYPAKVDGKWWLVTPDGTLFWSYGATGVGAGGEGSPVTTKEAWFEELPSPNGPAAKYWGEGKGARYMYYEKGQEWKSFSFSGLNAERKYGPNWREATADALHARMRNWGLNTMANWSDPVVYLKRKTPYCATINSGAWSLDHFPDVFDPAWERSMNAAMDAQKSTTANDPWNIGYYVDNELTWGGDPQARRVAEGALRAAPTSPSKRQFIEDLGAKYPTIAVLNAAWGTKHVSWEALGESRTLPQPQTAVFKTDTGNFGVKMAEKYFSTVRDAVKRVAPNNLYLGVRFHGHIDPNLINICAKYADVISYNIYGDDPSGRLNQYRGAVDKPFIVGEFGVTSDLAQMPWRGQIYTEEEGARLRPLENYLSRAFVHPALVGAHFFQFRDQPLTGRADGEATLRGFLNVADTPHFDLVQLNRRLAYNLYSTRAGTNGPQAAGRMSYRLAEGDASWPTDKRARVVEAMDAAVAFYNSLGEFDKRVTASYNAGTPTADGNYNGNIRFGGQIGRRVALHELGHVLGIGTHPKWSSFIKEGKWTGQHALAQLRVFDGPDAVLHADRQHFWPYGLNFDRESSPELDRRHVLMVAAFRRDLGIANGEPIRGMVGVGTWATQAEFRDIRVVQGTKPLYSSDFSKPLQGWKTLGGQWQTVGGALRQTSDAENVRALVDDVNWSDYTLSLKARKLGGKEGFLILFGVPDADTKSWWNLGGWDNTRHSLELPGAESDAVPGRIETGRWYDIRIEVQGTTVRGFLDGKLIQQATR
;
A
#
# COMPACT_ATOMS: atom_id res chain seq x y z
N MET A 1 -20.72 -52.06 -37.13
CA MET A 1 -19.72 -52.41 -38.16
C MET A 1 -18.72 -51.26 -38.24
N LYS A 2 -17.41 -51.56 -38.09
CA LYS A 2 -16.29 -50.63 -37.86
C LYS A 2 -16.25 -49.46 -38.86
N LEU A 3 -16.01 -48.23 -38.38
CA LEU A 3 -15.38 -47.19 -39.21
C LEU A 3 -14.50 -46.23 -38.37
N VAL A 4 -13.20 -46.48 -38.44
CA VAL A 4 -12.09 -45.53 -38.60
C VAL A 4 -12.18 -44.18 -37.86
N LEU A 5 -11.50 -44.09 -36.72
CA LEU A 5 -11.10 -42.82 -36.10
C LEU A 5 -10.00 -42.15 -36.95
N ARG A 6 -10.34 -41.05 -37.63
CA ARG A 6 -9.36 -40.04 -38.08
C ARG A 6 -9.41 -38.85 -37.11
N PRO A 7 -8.27 -38.32 -36.64
CA PRO A 7 -8.25 -37.12 -35.82
C PRO A 7 -8.18 -35.88 -36.73
N LYS A 8 -9.29 -35.15 -36.89
CA LYS A 8 -9.28 -33.78 -37.43
C LYS A 8 -10.38 -32.95 -36.80
N ASN A 9 -10.00 -32.05 -35.89
CA ASN A 9 -10.14 -30.61 -36.13
C ASN A 9 -9.54 -29.82 -34.95
N ARG A 10 -8.28 -29.42 -35.14
CA ARG A 10 -7.68 -28.25 -34.49
C ARG A 10 -8.37 -27.00 -35.07
N ALA A 11 -9.19 -26.29 -34.30
CA ALA A 11 -9.61 -24.94 -34.67
C ALA A 11 -10.13 -24.13 -33.47
N ARG A 12 -9.44 -22.99 -33.24
CA ARG A 12 -9.98 -21.69 -32.80
C ARG A 12 -10.53 -21.57 -31.37
N TYR A 13 -9.61 -21.49 -30.41
CA TYR A 13 -9.82 -20.68 -29.21
C TYR A 13 -9.05 -19.36 -29.36
N ALA A 14 -9.72 -18.35 -29.91
CA ALA A 14 -9.26 -16.97 -29.79
C ALA A 14 -9.61 -16.52 -28.37
N LEU A 15 -8.61 -16.46 -27.48
CA LEU A 15 -8.74 -15.91 -26.13
C LEU A 15 -9.25 -14.46 -26.20
N PRO A 16 -10.41 -14.12 -25.60
CA PRO A 16 -10.79 -12.72 -25.42
C PRO A 16 -9.99 -12.15 -24.24
N LEU A 17 -9.01 -11.32 -24.58
CA LEU A 17 -8.26 -10.42 -23.71
C LEU A 17 -9.23 -9.52 -22.92
N CYS A 18 -9.46 -9.76 -21.64
CA CYS A 18 -10.12 -8.78 -20.75
C CYS A 18 -9.56 -8.70 -19.32
N LEU A 19 -8.55 -9.48 -18.95
CA LEU A 19 -7.78 -9.29 -17.71
C LEU A 19 -6.26 -9.21 -17.95
N LEU A 20 -5.85 -9.26 -19.23
CA LEU A 20 -4.48 -9.06 -19.69
C LEU A 20 -4.33 -7.63 -20.22
N SER A 21 -4.47 -6.63 -19.38
CA SER A 21 -4.22 -5.24 -19.79
C SER A 21 -2.73 -4.85 -19.77
N PHE A 22 -1.87 -5.85 -19.89
CA PHE A 22 -0.56 -5.70 -20.52
C PHE A 22 -0.58 -6.24 -21.96
N VAL A 23 -1.71 -6.09 -22.65
CA VAL A 23 -1.73 -6.14 -24.10
C VAL A 23 -1.08 -4.87 -24.57
N ALA A 24 0.24 -4.94 -24.70
CA ALA A 24 0.91 -4.23 -25.76
C ALA A 24 0.09 -4.48 -27.03
N VAL A 25 -0.47 -3.40 -27.58
CA VAL A 25 -0.87 -3.34 -28.98
C VAL A 25 0.27 -4.03 -29.74
N PRO A 26 0.02 -5.08 -30.55
CA PRO A 26 1.07 -5.61 -31.40
C PRO A 26 1.66 -4.41 -32.14
N CYS A 27 2.98 -4.22 -32.09
CA CYS A 27 3.65 -3.09 -32.71
C CYS A 27 3.11 -2.93 -34.15
N ARG A 28 2.12 -2.05 -34.35
CA ARG A 28 1.38 -1.89 -35.60
C ARG A 28 2.09 -0.80 -36.39
N THR A 29 3.31 -1.13 -36.74
CA THR A 29 4.25 -0.53 -37.69
C THR A 29 5.60 -1.07 -37.23
N ALA A 30 6.36 -1.76 -38.07
CA ALA A 30 7.69 -2.23 -37.72
C ALA A 30 8.67 -1.05 -37.86
N PRO A 31 9.08 -0.34 -36.79
CA PRO A 31 10.39 0.28 -36.83
C PRO A 31 11.44 -0.84 -36.92
N ALA A 32 12.55 -0.59 -37.60
CA ALA A 32 13.62 -1.56 -37.81
C ALA A 32 14.03 -2.24 -36.50
N GLN A 33 13.87 -3.57 -36.41
CA GLN A 33 14.32 -4.36 -35.25
C GLN A 33 15.83 -4.36 -35.22
N ALA A 34 16.43 -3.94 -34.10
CA ALA A 34 17.85 -4.19 -33.87
C ALA A 34 18.01 -5.69 -33.56
N ARG A 35 18.61 -6.44 -34.49
CA ARG A 35 18.92 -7.86 -34.33
C ARG A 35 20.41 -8.02 -34.04
N ILE A 36 20.72 -8.74 -32.97
CA ILE A 36 22.11 -9.03 -32.58
C ILE A 36 22.26 -10.54 -32.49
N ALA A 37 23.18 -11.08 -33.28
CA ALA A 37 23.64 -12.45 -33.16
C ALA A 37 24.49 -12.57 -31.89
N ALA A 38 24.24 -13.62 -31.10
CA ALA A 38 24.88 -13.86 -29.82
C ALA A 38 25.37 -15.31 -29.72
N PRO A 39 26.42 -15.57 -28.92
CA PRO A 39 27.07 -16.87 -28.90
C PRO A 39 26.12 -18.02 -28.48
N PRO A 40 26.52 -19.28 -28.71
CA PRO A 40 25.72 -20.46 -28.37
C PRO A 40 25.38 -20.62 -26.88
N SER A 41 26.06 -19.92 -25.97
CA SER A 41 25.71 -19.87 -24.55
C SER A 41 25.18 -18.48 -24.16
N LEU A 42 24.14 -18.46 -23.32
CA LEU A 42 23.44 -17.23 -22.91
C LEU A 42 24.16 -16.46 -21.79
N ALA A 43 25.49 -16.50 -21.78
CA ALA A 43 26.35 -15.55 -21.05
C ALA A 43 26.41 -14.22 -21.82
N LEU A 44 25.25 -13.73 -22.25
CA LEU A 44 25.11 -12.64 -23.21
C LEU A 44 25.61 -11.33 -22.62
N LEU A 45 26.66 -10.80 -23.26
CA LEU A 45 27.14 -9.43 -23.18
C LEU A 45 27.67 -9.03 -21.80
N ARG A 46 28.91 -9.42 -21.49
CA ARG A 46 29.78 -8.63 -20.59
C ARG A 46 30.52 -7.53 -21.38
N GLY A 47 29.84 -6.91 -22.34
CA GLY A 47 30.38 -5.89 -23.27
C GLY A 47 29.75 -4.51 -23.03
N ALA A 48 29.87 -3.62 -24.02
CA ALA A 48 29.24 -2.30 -23.95
C ALA A 48 27.69 -2.42 -23.87
N PRO A 49 27.01 -1.60 -23.04
CA PRO A 49 25.56 -1.66 -22.89
C PRO A 49 24.82 -1.45 -24.22
N LEU A 50 23.80 -2.27 -24.47
CA LEU A 50 22.93 -2.14 -25.64
C LEU A 50 21.78 -1.17 -25.36
N GLN A 51 21.38 -0.37 -26.35
CA GLN A 51 20.25 0.54 -26.20
C GLN A 51 18.98 -0.03 -26.82
N VAL A 52 17.89 0.01 -26.06
CA VAL A 52 16.52 -0.20 -26.57
C VAL A 52 15.84 1.17 -26.65
N LYS A 53 15.30 1.51 -27.82
CA LYS A 53 14.60 2.80 -28.09
C LYS A 53 13.15 2.51 -28.48
N ALA A 54 12.62 3.23 -29.47
CA ALA A 54 11.30 2.96 -30.04
C ALA A 54 11.17 1.56 -30.65
N ALA A 55 12.25 1.06 -31.26
CA ALA A 55 12.30 -0.29 -31.79
C ALA A 55 12.72 -1.31 -30.73
N PRO A 56 12.07 -2.49 -30.69
CA PRO A 56 12.52 -3.61 -29.84
C PRO A 56 13.94 -4.08 -30.19
N LEU A 57 14.68 -4.48 -29.15
CA LEU A 57 15.93 -5.22 -29.28
C LEU A 57 15.61 -6.72 -29.33
N THR A 58 16.15 -7.42 -30.33
CA THR A 58 16.00 -8.88 -30.47
C THR A 58 17.37 -9.53 -30.48
N LEU A 59 17.59 -10.43 -29.51
CA LEU A 59 18.79 -11.25 -29.38
C LEU A 59 18.49 -12.63 -29.96
N THR A 60 19.34 -13.14 -30.84
CA THR A 60 19.23 -14.47 -31.46
C THR A 60 20.55 -15.24 -31.34
N PRO A 61 20.55 -16.57 -31.23
CA PRO A 61 21.77 -17.35 -31.28
C PRO A 61 22.44 -17.21 -32.65
N GLU A 62 23.78 -17.31 -32.70
CA GLU A 62 24.58 -17.34 -33.94
C GLU A 62 24.14 -18.46 -34.89
N SER A 63 23.70 -19.59 -34.33
CA SER A 63 23.08 -20.68 -35.08
C SER A 63 22.10 -21.48 -34.19
N GLY A 64 21.07 -22.07 -34.80
CA GLY A 64 20.14 -22.97 -34.12
C GLY A 64 19.27 -22.28 -33.06
N VAL A 65 19.24 -22.87 -31.86
CA VAL A 65 18.48 -22.42 -30.67
C VAL A 65 19.38 -22.52 -29.45
N TRP A 66 19.10 -21.75 -28.39
CA TRP A 66 19.73 -21.95 -27.09
C TRP A 66 19.04 -23.07 -26.32
N ASP A 67 19.85 -23.99 -25.77
CA ASP A 67 19.41 -24.93 -24.75
C ASP A 67 19.68 -24.35 -23.35
N LEU A 68 18.61 -23.89 -22.71
CA LEU A 68 18.58 -23.35 -21.35
C LEU A 68 17.94 -24.33 -20.36
N SER A 69 17.78 -25.60 -20.74
CA SER A 69 17.10 -26.61 -19.93
C SER A 69 17.72 -26.79 -18.54
N ARG A 70 19.00 -26.47 -18.35
CA ARG A 70 19.69 -26.53 -17.05
C ARG A 70 19.48 -25.33 -16.12
N HIS A 71 18.83 -24.26 -16.59
CA HIS A 71 18.68 -23.01 -15.83
C HIS A 71 17.23 -22.74 -15.43
N ASP A 72 17.02 -22.00 -14.34
CA ASP A 72 15.65 -21.63 -13.91
C ASP A 72 15.16 -20.31 -14.55
N SER A 73 16.07 -19.39 -14.87
CA SER A 73 15.71 -18.04 -15.31
C SER A 73 16.80 -17.40 -16.18
N LEU A 74 16.39 -16.35 -16.88
CA LEU A 74 17.26 -15.33 -17.44
C LEU A 74 17.24 -14.09 -16.53
N TYR A 75 18.41 -13.47 -16.34
CA TYR A 75 18.58 -12.23 -15.58
C TYR A 75 19.13 -11.15 -16.52
N LEU A 76 18.37 -10.06 -16.66
CA LEU A 76 18.73 -8.91 -17.49
C LEU A 76 19.08 -7.73 -16.57
N GLN A 77 20.30 -7.20 -16.66
CA GLN A 77 20.66 -5.95 -15.98
C GLN A 77 20.22 -4.77 -16.84
N LEU A 78 19.34 -3.94 -16.30
CA LEU A 78 18.74 -2.83 -17.03
C LEU A 78 19.04 -1.50 -16.32
N ARG A 79 19.30 -0.45 -17.09
CA ARG A 79 19.47 0.91 -16.57
C ARG A 79 18.66 1.89 -17.37
N ASN A 80 17.93 2.77 -16.69
CA ASN A 80 17.24 3.90 -17.30
C ASN A 80 18.14 5.15 -17.24
N PRO A 81 18.80 5.56 -18.34
CA PRO A 81 19.64 6.75 -18.35
C PRO A 81 18.83 8.05 -18.58
N GLY A 82 17.52 7.92 -18.80
CA GLY A 82 16.64 9.04 -19.13
C GLY A 82 16.12 9.78 -17.89
N LYS A 83 15.27 10.78 -18.16
CA LYS A 83 14.62 11.63 -17.15
C LYS A 83 13.19 11.20 -16.82
N GLU A 84 12.66 10.24 -17.56
CA GLU A 84 11.28 9.76 -17.43
C GLU A 84 11.24 8.33 -16.91
N ARG A 85 10.18 7.98 -16.18
CA ARG A 85 9.92 6.60 -15.74
C ARG A 85 9.57 5.72 -16.94
N LEU A 86 10.19 4.55 -17.04
CA LEU A 86 10.01 3.61 -18.15
C LEU A 86 9.42 2.28 -17.67
N THR A 87 8.54 1.68 -18.46
CA THR A 87 8.15 0.28 -18.32
C THR A 87 8.88 -0.53 -19.39
N VAL A 88 9.73 -1.46 -18.96
CA VAL A 88 10.56 -2.29 -19.83
C VAL A 88 10.06 -3.72 -19.78
N TRP A 89 9.84 -4.30 -20.95
CA TRP A 89 9.40 -5.68 -21.11
C TRP A 89 10.52 -6.56 -21.66
N ALA A 90 10.52 -7.83 -21.25
CA ALA A 90 11.31 -8.87 -21.91
C ALA A 90 10.49 -10.14 -22.15
N ARG A 91 10.84 -10.88 -23.20
CA ARG A 91 10.23 -12.16 -23.56
C ARG A 91 11.27 -13.12 -24.14
N ALA A 92 11.21 -14.40 -23.76
CA ALA A 92 11.95 -15.49 -24.40
C ALA A 92 10.98 -16.36 -25.19
N GLU A 93 11.36 -16.78 -26.39
CA GLU A 93 10.47 -17.42 -27.37
C GLU A 93 11.08 -18.69 -27.96
N ASN A 94 10.25 -19.73 -28.15
CA ASN A 94 10.57 -20.84 -29.05
C ASN A 94 10.33 -20.45 -30.52
N PRO A 95 10.81 -21.23 -31.51
CA PRO A 95 10.53 -20.99 -32.93
C PRO A 95 9.02 -20.94 -33.27
N THR A 96 8.21 -21.66 -32.51
CA THR A 96 6.75 -21.79 -32.70
C THR A 96 5.94 -20.70 -31.99
N ALA A 97 6.59 -19.74 -31.31
CA ALA A 97 5.93 -18.71 -30.52
C ALA A 97 4.90 -17.91 -31.32
N LYS A 98 3.66 -17.87 -30.82
CA LYS A 98 2.55 -17.14 -31.43
C LYS A 98 1.67 -16.50 -30.35
N GLY A 99 1.60 -15.17 -30.34
CA GLY A 99 0.83 -14.43 -29.33
C GLY A 99 1.35 -14.71 -27.91
N VAL A 100 0.58 -15.46 -27.13
CA VAL A 100 0.92 -15.80 -25.73
C VAL A 100 1.42 -17.24 -25.55
N THR A 101 1.49 -18.04 -26.62
CA THR A 101 1.95 -19.43 -26.56
C THR A 101 3.44 -19.55 -26.88
N ASP A 102 4.07 -20.59 -26.33
CA ASP A 102 5.48 -20.96 -26.54
C ASP A 102 6.48 -19.84 -26.22
N ASN A 103 6.13 -19.03 -25.20
CA ASN A 103 6.97 -17.98 -24.67
C ASN A 103 6.76 -17.77 -23.18
N VAL A 104 7.74 -17.13 -22.55
CA VAL A 104 7.64 -16.55 -21.20
C VAL A 104 7.99 -15.07 -21.28
N ARG A 105 7.29 -14.23 -20.53
CA ARG A 105 7.50 -12.77 -20.52
C ARG A 105 7.39 -12.18 -19.11
N THR A 106 8.04 -11.04 -18.91
CA THR A 106 7.99 -10.25 -17.68
C THR A 106 8.21 -8.78 -18.00
N ALA A 107 7.95 -7.91 -17.03
CA ALA A 107 8.23 -6.48 -17.12
C ALA A 107 8.81 -5.95 -15.81
N VAL A 108 9.56 -4.86 -15.88
CA VAL A 108 9.97 -4.05 -14.74
C VAL A 108 9.72 -2.58 -15.04
N VAL A 109 9.54 -1.80 -14.00
CA VAL A 109 9.49 -0.35 -14.07
C VAL A 109 10.85 0.20 -13.62
N LEU A 110 11.40 1.13 -14.38
CA LEU A 110 12.64 1.83 -14.04
C LEU A 110 12.38 3.33 -13.90
N ASN A 111 12.65 3.88 -12.71
CA ASN A 111 12.70 5.32 -12.49
C ASN A 111 13.93 5.95 -13.17
N PRO A 112 13.95 7.28 -13.38
CA PRO A 112 15.11 7.98 -13.92
C PRO A 112 16.39 7.64 -13.16
N GLY A 113 17.46 7.30 -13.88
CA GLY A 113 18.76 6.92 -13.31
C GLY A 113 18.83 5.51 -12.72
N GLN A 114 17.70 4.83 -12.51
CA GLN A 114 17.66 3.55 -11.82
C GLN A 114 18.29 2.42 -12.65
N SER A 115 19.13 1.62 -11.98
CA SER A 115 19.52 0.28 -12.45
C SER A 115 18.75 -0.79 -11.68
N GLN A 116 18.28 -1.83 -12.38
CA GLN A 116 17.58 -2.96 -11.78
C GLN A 116 17.81 -4.24 -12.57
N THR A 117 17.90 -5.37 -11.86
CA THR A 117 17.89 -6.69 -12.47
C THR A 117 16.45 -7.16 -12.73
N MET A 118 16.14 -7.48 -13.98
CA MET A 118 14.91 -8.16 -14.36
C MET A 118 15.14 -9.67 -14.41
N ARG A 119 14.36 -10.43 -13.64
CA ARG A 119 14.33 -11.90 -13.72
C ARG A 119 13.19 -12.37 -14.64
N LEU A 120 13.53 -13.04 -15.73
CA LEU A 120 12.61 -13.73 -16.62
C LEU A 120 12.67 -15.24 -16.36
N ARG A 121 11.71 -15.76 -15.59
CA ARG A 121 11.63 -17.16 -15.18
C ARG A 121 11.26 -18.08 -16.35
N LEU A 122 12.03 -19.14 -16.57
CA LEU A 122 11.85 -20.12 -17.64
C LEU A 122 10.83 -21.19 -17.21
N MET A 123 9.55 -20.81 -17.16
CA MET A 123 8.45 -21.77 -16.93
C MET A 123 8.47 -22.85 -18.00
N ARG A 124 8.38 -24.11 -17.59
CA ARG A 124 8.53 -25.33 -18.42
C ARG A 124 7.20 -25.91 -18.80
N ARG A 125 7.14 -26.63 -19.92
CA ARG A 125 5.95 -27.44 -20.26
C ARG A 125 5.86 -28.65 -19.34
N PRO A 126 4.65 -29.10 -18.96
CA PRO A 126 4.50 -30.36 -18.25
C PRO A 126 4.89 -31.51 -19.18
N GLN A 127 5.77 -32.38 -18.72
CA GLN A 127 6.14 -33.62 -19.42
C GLN A 127 5.58 -34.86 -18.71
N ASP A 128 5.13 -34.71 -17.45
CA ASP A 128 4.71 -35.81 -16.58
C ASP A 128 3.16 -35.92 -16.47
N PRO A 129 2.58 -37.12 -16.60
CA PRO A 129 1.14 -37.37 -16.43
C PRO A 129 0.55 -36.99 -15.06
N THR A 130 1.32 -36.98 -13.97
CA THR A 130 0.90 -36.56 -12.62
C THR A 130 0.60 -35.06 -12.52
N TYR A 131 0.96 -34.26 -13.55
CA TYR A 131 0.48 -32.88 -13.69
C TYR A 131 -0.97 -32.81 -14.20
N ALA A 132 -1.51 -33.86 -14.84
CA ALA A 132 -2.88 -33.85 -15.36
C ALA A 132 -3.97 -33.41 -14.35
N PRO A 133 -3.94 -33.83 -13.06
CA PRO A 133 -4.88 -33.34 -12.04
C PRO A 133 -4.60 -31.89 -11.60
N PHE A 134 -3.45 -31.32 -11.93
CA PHE A 134 -3.03 -29.97 -11.54
C PHE A 134 -2.94 -29.06 -12.76
N LYS A 135 -4.05 -28.39 -13.09
CA LYS A 135 -4.16 -27.40 -14.18
C LYS A 135 -4.29 -25.98 -13.62
N PRO A 136 -3.24 -25.39 -13.05
CA PRO A 136 -3.28 -24.02 -12.54
C PRO A 136 -3.52 -23.02 -13.68
N TYR A 137 -4.57 -22.20 -13.55
CA TYR A 137 -4.82 -21.02 -14.37
C TYR A 137 -4.48 -19.80 -13.52
N LEU A 138 -3.59 -18.95 -14.04
CA LEU A 138 -3.06 -17.78 -13.33
C LEU A 138 -2.39 -18.10 -11.98
N MET A 139 -2.11 -19.36 -11.66
CA MET A 139 -1.37 -19.73 -10.45
C MET A 139 0.12 -20.03 -10.78
N TYR A 140 1.02 -19.39 -10.03
CA TYR A 140 2.47 -19.46 -9.97
C TYR A 140 2.89 -19.75 -8.53
N PHE A 141 3.32 -20.98 -8.26
CA PHE A 141 3.90 -21.33 -6.97
C PHE A 141 5.42 -21.20 -7.03
N LYS A 142 6.04 -20.84 -5.90
CA LYS A 142 7.51 -20.71 -5.82
C LYS A 142 8.23 -21.97 -6.27
N ASP A 143 7.70 -23.15 -5.96
CA ASP A 143 8.35 -24.43 -6.24
C ASP A 143 7.79 -25.16 -7.47
N VAL A 144 6.74 -24.61 -8.10
CA VAL A 144 6.16 -25.15 -9.34
C VAL A 144 6.69 -24.35 -10.53
N ASN A 145 7.57 -24.98 -11.30
CA ASN A 145 8.18 -24.43 -12.52
C ASN A 145 7.53 -24.92 -13.82
N VAL A 146 6.32 -25.48 -13.77
CA VAL A 146 5.64 -26.08 -14.93
C VAL A 146 4.29 -25.41 -15.24
N ARG A 147 3.95 -25.24 -16.53
CA ARG A 147 2.66 -24.70 -17.01
C ARG A 147 2.36 -25.07 -18.45
N ASP A 148 1.09 -25.23 -18.80
CA ASP A 148 0.65 -25.39 -20.19
C ASP A 148 0.99 -24.17 -21.08
N TYR A 149 1.16 -24.46 -22.38
CA TYR A 149 1.39 -23.48 -23.46
C TYR A 149 2.57 -22.52 -23.25
N THR A 150 3.55 -22.91 -22.44
CA THR A 150 4.73 -22.10 -22.14
C THR A 150 5.96 -22.52 -22.96
N LEU A 151 7.09 -21.89 -22.66
CA LEU A 151 8.38 -22.10 -23.30
C LEU A 151 8.89 -23.55 -23.06
N ASP A 152 9.48 -24.16 -24.08
CA ASP A 152 10.43 -25.26 -23.94
C ASP A 152 11.85 -24.66 -23.78
N PRO A 153 12.47 -24.69 -22.59
CA PRO A 153 13.78 -24.07 -22.40
C PRO A 153 14.89 -24.73 -23.23
N ALA A 154 14.70 -25.92 -23.78
CA ALA A 154 15.68 -26.55 -24.67
C ALA A 154 15.68 -25.95 -26.10
N GLN A 155 14.71 -25.09 -26.42
CA GLN A 155 14.49 -24.59 -27.79
C GLN A 155 14.33 -23.07 -27.84
N VAL A 156 15.10 -22.30 -27.07
CA VAL A 156 14.94 -20.83 -27.04
C VAL A 156 15.54 -20.21 -28.31
N ALA A 157 14.69 -19.69 -29.18
CA ALA A 157 15.09 -19.11 -30.47
C ALA A 157 15.46 -17.63 -30.39
N ARG A 158 14.88 -16.87 -29.45
CA ARG A 158 15.20 -15.45 -29.26
C ARG A 158 14.78 -14.91 -27.90
N VAL A 159 15.45 -13.84 -27.49
CA VAL A 159 15.05 -12.96 -26.37
C VAL A 159 14.75 -11.57 -26.92
N VAL A 160 13.58 -11.03 -26.63
CA VAL A 160 13.11 -9.72 -27.11
C VAL A 160 12.93 -8.78 -25.93
N VAL A 161 13.50 -7.58 -26.00
CA VAL A 161 13.38 -6.51 -24.99
C VAL A 161 12.78 -5.27 -25.65
N TRP A 162 11.77 -4.65 -25.03
CA TRP A 162 11.12 -3.46 -25.57
C TRP A 162 10.63 -2.50 -24.49
N LEU A 163 10.49 -1.22 -24.87
CA LEU A 163 9.81 -0.22 -24.05
C LEU A 163 8.31 -0.29 -24.31
N ASP A 164 7.49 -0.15 -23.26
CA ASP A 164 6.05 0.01 -23.42
C ASP A 164 5.72 1.40 -23.97
N ARG A 165 5.08 1.47 -25.14
CA ARG A 165 4.69 2.71 -25.86
C ARG A 165 5.73 3.84 -25.79
N PRO A 166 6.95 3.62 -26.32
CA PRO A 166 8.05 4.55 -26.18
C PRO A 166 7.72 5.89 -26.83
N LEU A 167 8.00 6.98 -26.11
CA LEU A 167 8.00 8.33 -26.66
C LEU A 167 9.33 8.61 -27.37
N ALA A 168 9.31 9.60 -28.27
CA ALA A 168 10.52 10.06 -28.95
C ALA A 168 11.61 10.44 -27.92
N GLY A 169 12.83 9.94 -28.14
CA GLY A 169 13.98 10.23 -27.27
C GLY A 169 14.15 9.30 -26.06
N GLN A 170 13.19 8.41 -25.76
CA GLN A 170 13.34 7.45 -24.66
C GLN A 170 14.28 6.28 -25.03
N ASN A 171 15.08 5.84 -24.06
CA ASN A 171 15.88 4.63 -24.16
C ASN A 171 16.06 3.93 -22.81
N VAL A 172 16.35 2.62 -22.86
CA VAL A 172 16.86 1.84 -21.72
C VAL A 172 18.13 1.12 -22.16
N LEU A 173 19.09 1.02 -21.25
CA LEU A 173 20.32 0.25 -21.44
C LEU A 173 20.10 -1.18 -20.94
N VAL A 174 20.46 -2.16 -21.78
CA VAL A 174 20.61 -3.58 -21.38
C VAL A 174 22.09 -3.83 -21.20
N GLU A 175 22.52 -3.93 -19.95
CA GLU A 175 23.94 -4.02 -19.56
C GLU A 175 24.44 -5.47 -19.59
N SER A 176 23.58 -6.46 -19.29
CA SER A 176 23.89 -7.88 -19.49
C SER A 176 22.62 -8.74 -19.53
N VAL A 177 22.72 -9.94 -20.12
CA VAL A 177 21.69 -10.98 -20.07
C VAL A 177 22.36 -12.31 -19.73
N THR A 178 21.96 -12.95 -18.62
CA THR A 178 22.60 -14.19 -18.15
C THR A 178 21.57 -15.26 -17.80
N ALA A 179 21.81 -16.51 -18.19
CA ALA A 179 21.07 -17.65 -17.67
C ALA A 179 21.66 -18.08 -16.32
N GLN A 180 20.82 -18.23 -15.29
CA GLN A 180 21.25 -18.62 -13.94
C GLN A 180 20.21 -19.53 -13.27
N GLY A 181 20.58 -20.07 -12.10
CA GLY A 181 19.74 -20.99 -11.32
C GLY A 181 19.76 -22.42 -11.84
N GLN A 182 19.16 -23.35 -11.10
CA GLN A 182 19.09 -24.78 -11.44
C GLN A 182 17.71 -25.11 -12.01
N GLY A 183 17.67 -25.61 -13.24
CA GLY A 183 16.46 -26.04 -13.90
C GLY A 183 15.94 -27.36 -13.35
N VAL A 184 14.72 -27.37 -12.79
CA VAL A 184 14.08 -28.59 -12.27
C VAL A 184 13.00 -29.08 -13.26
N PRO A 185 13.16 -30.27 -13.89
CA PRO A 185 12.10 -30.94 -14.65
C PRO A 185 11.10 -31.62 -13.69
N GLY A 186 9.79 -31.62 -13.99
CA GLY A 186 8.72 -32.14 -13.08
C GLY A 186 8.69 -33.67 -12.92
N PRO A 187 7.84 -34.24 -12.04
CA PRO A 187 6.91 -33.63 -11.09
C PRO A 187 7.38 -33.74 -9.63
N VAL A 188 6.83 -32.88 -8.78
CA VAL A 188 6.81 -32.98 -7.31
C VAL A 188 5.44 -33.54 -6.92
N PRO A 189 5.30 -34.46 -5.95
CA PRO A 189 4.00 -34.77 -5.35
C PRO A 189 3.47 -33.52 -4.62
N PHE A 190 2.74 -32.70 -5.38
CA PHE A 190 2.27 -31.37 -4.98
C PHE A 190 0.84 -31.37 -4.47
N LEU A 191 0.02 -32.34 -4.89
CA LEU A 191 -1.37 -32.48 -4.44
C LEU A 191 -1.45 -33.43 -3.22
N PRO A 192 -2.33 -33.16 -2.25
CA PRO A 192 -3.09 -31.92 -2.06
C PRO A 192 -2.19 -30.76 -1.60
N PHE A 193 -2.55 -29.53 -1.98
CA PHE A 193 -1.83 -28.31 -1.56
C PHE A 193 -2.70 -27.33 -0.77
N VAL A 194 -3.97 -27.65 -0.56
CA VAL A 194 -4.91 -26.86 0.23
C VAL A 194 -5.27 -27.65 1.49
N ASP A 195 -5.06 -27.05 2.66
CA ASP A 195 -5.45 -27.65 3.94
C ASP A 195 -6.96 -27.52 4.23
N LYS A 196 -7.43 -28.10 5.35
CA LYS A 196 -8.84 -28.05 5.79
C LYS A 196 -9.37 -26.64 6.12
N TYR A 197 -8.51 -25.63 6.16
CA TYR A 197 -8.86 -24.22 6.38
C TYR A 197 -8.85 -23.41 5.09
N GLY A 198 -8.52 -24.02 3.95
CA GLY A 198 -8.39 -23.33 2.66
C GLY A 198 -7.05 -22.62 2.47
N GLN A 199 -6.05 -22.89 3.32
CA GLN A 199 -4.72 -22.27 3.27
C GLN A 199 -3.73 -23.15 2.50
N TYR A 200 -2.62 -22.55 2.08
CA TYR A 200 -1.55 -23.28 1.39
C TYR A 200 -0.81 -24.22 2.36
N LYS A 201 -0.70 -25.49 1.99
CA LYS A 201 -0.22 -26.55 2.87
C LYS A 201 1.30 -26.58 3.04
N HIS A 202 2.05 -26.30 1.98
CA HIS A 202 3.47 -26.69 1.86
C HIS A 202 4.49 -25.74 2.46
N THR A 203 4.05 -24.63 3.06
CA THR A 203 4.93 -23.61 3.65
C THR A 203 4.30 -23.05 4.92
N ASP A 204 5.14 -22.53 5.81
CA ASP A 204 4.71 -21.82 7.00
C ASP A 204 4.87 -20.31 6.85
N TRP A 205 4.09 -19.55 7.63
CA TRP A 205 4.16 -18.10 7.72
C TRP A 205 3.64 -17.66 9.10
N PRO A 206 3.96 -16.42 9.53
CA PRO A 206 3.48 -15.91 10.82
C PRO A 206 1.95 -15.96 10.92
N ASN A 207 1.43 -16.58 12.00
CA ASN A 207 0.01 -16.67 12.33
C ASN A 207 -0.83 -17.57 11.39
N LYS A 208 -0.21 -18.53 10.72
CA LYS A 208 -0.93 -19.63 10.06
C LYS A 208 -1.80 -20.40 11.07
N ILE A 209 -3.00 -20.81 10.65
CA ILE A 209 -3.90 -21.64 11.46
C ILE A 209 -3.55 -23.11 11.25
N TYR A 210 -3.29 -23.86 12.32
CA TYR A 210 -3.02 -25.30 12.29
C TYR A 210 -4.15 -26.11 12.96
N SER A 211 -4.88 -25.48 13.87
CA SER A 211 -5.96 -26.09 14.65
C SER A 211 -7.11 -25.12 14.91
N ASP A 212 -8.27 -25.64 15.31
CA ASP A 212 -9.44 -24.80 15.62
C ASP A 212 -9.18 -23.87 16.83
N ALA A 213 -8.28 -24.27 17.75
CA ALA A 213 -7.89 -23.44 18.89
C ALA A 213 -7.15 -22.14 18.47
N ASP A 214 -6.49 -22.16 17.31
CA ASP A 214 -5.75 -20.99 16.81
C ASP A 214 -6.68 -19.83 16.43
N PHE A 215 -7.96 -20.08 16.12
CA PHE A 215 -8.92 -19.00 15.87
C PHE A 215 -9.16 -18.12 17.09
N ALA A 216 -9.21 -18.71 18.29
CA ALA A 216 -9.34 -17.95 19.54
C ALA A 216 -8.07 -17.14 19.83
N ALA A 217 -6.89 -17.74 19.62
CA ALA A 217 -5.60 -17.07 19.81
C ALA A 217 -5.42 -15.89 18.82
N THR A 218 -5.75 -16.09 17.55
CA THR A 218 -5.68 -15.01 16.53
C THR A 218 -6.71 -13.91 16.79
N LEU A 219 -7.91 -14.23 17.27
CA LEU A 219 -8.89 -13.23 17.69
C LEU A 219 -8.38 -12.39 18.88
N GLN A 220 -7.74 -13.02 19.87
CA GLN A 220 -7.13 -12.27 20.98
C GLN A 220 -5.99 -11.38 20.51
N LYS A 221 -5.13 -11.88 19.61
CA LYS A 221 -4.04 -11.09 19.02
C LYS A 221 -4.55 -9.88 18.25
N ASP A 222 -5.59 -10.05 17.43
CA ASP A 222 -6.24 -8.95 16.69
C ASP A 222 -6.79 -7.88 17.66
N LYS A 223 -7.48 -8.30 18.73
CA LYS A 223 -7.95 -7.38 19.78
C LYS A 223 -6.81 -6.64 20.49
N ALA A 224 -5.75 -7.35 20.86
CA ALA A 224 -4.58 -6.76 21.51
C ALA A 224 -3.90 -5.73 20.59
N GLU A 225 -3.76 -6.07 19.31
CA GLU A 225 -3.16 -5.18 18.32
C GLU A 225 -4.02 -3.93 18.09
N MET A 226 -5.34 -4.08 17.90
CA MET A 226 -6.25 -2.94 17.78
C MET A 226 -6.28 -2.07 19.05
N SER A 227 -6.07 -2.66 20.24
CA SER A 227 -5.99 -1.91 21.50
C SER A 227 -4.71 -1.09 21.61
N ALA A 228 -3.59 -1.59 21.07
CA ALA A 228 -2.30 -0.89 21.04
C ALA A 228 -2.29 0.31 20.08
N TYR A 229 -3.17 0.33 19.08
CA TYR A 229 -3.28 1.41 18.10
C TYR A 229 -4.71 1.95 18.06
N PRO A 230 -5.06 3.01 18.81
CA PRO A 230 -6.46 3.42 19.02
C PRO A 230 -7.20 3.97 17.78
N GLY A 231 -6.56 4.04 16.62
CA GLY A 231 -7.12 4.61 15.39
C GLY A 231 -6.72 6.07 15.16
N PRO A 232 -7.15 6.67 14.03
CA PRO A 232 -6.93 8.08 13.73
C PRO A 232 -7.69 8.99 14.72
N THR A 233 -6.98 9.95 15.31
CA THR A 233 -7.52 10.91 16.29
C THR A 233 -8.06 12.19 15.63
N ASP A 234 -7.63 12.49 14.41
CA ASP A 234 -8.00 13.65 13.61
C ASP A 234 -9.18 13.39 12.67
N TRP A 235 -9.85 12.25 12.80
CA TRP A 235 -11.01 11.85 12.00
C TRP A 235 -12.33 12.08 12.74
N ASP A 236 -13.30 12.69 12.07
CA ASP A 236 -14.67 12.78 12.58
C ASP A 236 -15.47 11.47 12.38
N LYS A 237 -16.79 11.51 12.60
CA LYS A 237 -17.68 10.34 12.47
C LYS A 237 -17.76 9.79 11.04
N TRP A 238 -17.52 10.63 10.03
CA TRP A 238 -17.46 10.26 8.61
C TRP A 238 -16.05 9.81 8.20
N GLY A 239 -15.05 9.94 9.08
CA GLY A 239 -13.65 9.77 8.71
C GLY A 239 -13.06 10.98 7.97
N GLY A 240 -13.75 12.12 7.99
CA GLY A 240 -13.27 13.40 7.46
C GLY A 240 -12.31 14.10 8.41
N TRP A 241 -11.55 15.06 7.89
CA TRP A 241 -10.53 15.79 8.63
C TRP A 241 -11.18 16.71 9.66
N LYS A 242 -11.23 16.24 10.91
CA LYS A 242 -11.94 16.87 12.02
C LYS A 242 -11.49 18.31 12.26
N ASN A 243 -10.17 18.53 12.20
CA ASN A 243 -9.50 19.79 12.49
C ASN A 243 -9.08 20.55 11.22
N GLY A 244 -9.46 20.06 10.04
CA GLY A 244 -9.19 20.71 8.77
C GLY A 244 -10.11 21.89 8.48
N PRO A 245 -9.85 22.64 7.39
CA PRO A 245 -10.75 23.67 6.89
C PRO A 245 -12.18 23.13 6.75
N LYS A 246 -13.17 23.89 7.24
CA LYS A 246 -14.59 23.55 7.07
C LYS A 246 -15.11 24.12 5.75
N GLN A 247 -16.01 23.36 5.14
CA GLN A 247 -16.78 23.71 3.96
C GLN A 247 -18.28 23.71 4.32
N LYS A 248 -19.14 24.04 3.37
CA LYS A 248 -20.60 24.04 3.60
C LYS A 248 -21.09 22.62 3.89
N ALA A 249 -21.78 22.42 5.01
CA ALA A 249 -22.50 21.18 5.27
C ALA A 249 -23.75 21.10 4.38
N THR A 250 -23.83 20.09 3.51
CA THR A 250 -24.97 19.87 2.61
C THR A 250 -25.83 18.68 3.01
N GLY A 251 -25.39 17.91 4.02
CA GLY A 251 -25.99 16.63 4.37
C GLY A 251 -25.55 15.45 3.48
N PHE A 252 -24.73 15.69 2.45
CA PHE A 252 -24.25 14.66 1.52
C PHE A 252 -22.79 14.88 1.13
N PHE A 253 -22.15 13.84 0.61
CA PHE A 253 -20.80 13.98 0.06
C PHE A 253 -20.81 14.78 -1.24
N TYR A 254 -19.87 15.72 -1.39
CA TYR A 254 -19.69 16.46 -2.65
C TYR A 254 -18.24 16.84 -2.93
N PRO A 255 -17.82 16.96 -4.20
CA PRO A 255 -16.47 17.38 -4.53
C PRO A 255 -16.29 18.89 -4.40
N ALA A 256 -15.16 19.34 -3.86
CA ALA A 256 -14.77 20.75 -3.78
C ALA A 256 -13.27 20.90 -4.01
N LYS A 257 -12.84 22.00 -4.64
CA LYS A 257 -11.42 22.32 -4.80
C LYS A 257 -11.01 23.33 -3.74
N VAL A 258 -10.03 22.96 -2.91
CA VAL A 258 -9.52 23.77 -1.79
C VAL A 258 -8.00 23.82 -1.91
N ASP A 259 -7.44 25.03 -1.94
CA ASP A 259 -6.00 25.30 -2.09
C ASP A 259 -5.35 24.55 -3.27
N GLY A 260 -6.03 24.60 -4.44
CA GLY A 260 -5.55 23.96 -5.67
C GLY A 260 -5.68 22.44 -5.71
N LYS A 261 -6.18 21.80 -4.64
CA LYS A 261 -6.38 20.36 -4.54
C LYS A 261 -7.86 20.01 -4.50
N TRP A 262 -8.26 18.99 -5.25
CA TRP A 262 -9.62 18.45 -5.17
C TRP A 262 -9.81 17.66 -3.88
N TRP A 263 -10.95 17.81 -3.23
CA TRP A 263 -11.35 17.06 -2.04
C TRP A 263 -12.76 16.53 -2.27
N LEU A 264 -13.13 15.49 -1.53
CA LEU A 264 -14.54 15.33 -1.17
C LEU A 264 -14.81 16.15 0.10
N VAL A 265 -16.06 16.49 0.33
CA VAL A 265 -16.56 17.12 1.54
C VAL A 265 -17.59 16.19 2.14
N THR A 266 -17.54 15.96 3.45
CA THR A 266 -18.51 15.11 4.17
C THR A 266 -19.87 15.81 4.30
N PRO A 267 -20.93 15.06 4.67
CA PRO A 267 -22.22 15.65 5.03
C PRO A 267 -22.16 16.80 6.04
N ASP A 268 -21.23 16.75 6.99
CA ASP A 268 -21.05 17.77 8.05
C ASP A 268 -20.07 18.89 7.62
N GLY A 269 -19.61 18.91 6.36
CA GLY A 269 -18.76 19.98 5.83
C GLY A 269 -17.26 19.83 6.12
N THR A 270 -16.78 18.66 6.53
CA THR A 270 -15.33 18.43 6.71
C THR A 270 -14.67 17.95 5.42
N LEU A 271 -13.40 18.28 5.21
CA LEU A 271 -12.66 17.75 4.07
C LEU A 271 -12.47 16.24 4.21
N PHE A 272 -12.63 15.52 3.11
CA PHE A 272 -12.59 14.07 3.06
C PHE A 272 -11.71 13.59 1.90
N TRP A 273 -10.93 12.56 2.17
CA TRP A 273 -10.23 11.81 1.14
C TRP A 273 -10.60 10.34 1.31
N SER A 274 -11.22 9.75 0.29
CA SER A 274 -11.83 8.42 0.37
C SER A 274 -10.76 7.34 0.27
N TYR A 275 -10.25 6.88 1.41
CA TYR A 275 -9.30 5.79 1.51
C TYR A 275 -9.95 4.53 2.08
N GLY A 276 -9.93 3.44 1.32
CA GLY A 276 -10.76 2.28 1.62
C GLY A 276 -10.33 1.01 0.92
N ALA A 277 -11.14 -0.03 1.05
CA ALA A 277 -10.96 -1.29 0.36
C ALA A 277 -12.26 -1.75 -0.29
N THR A 278 -12.14 -2.43 -1.42
CA THR A 278 -13.24 -3.12 -2.11
C THR A 278 -13.51 -4.48 -1.46
N GLY A 279 -14.70 -5.04 -1.66
CA GLY A 279 -15.01 -6.40 -1.19
C GLY A 279 -15.00 -6.54 0.35
N VAL A 280 -15.35 -5.49 1.10
CA VAL A 280 -15.48 -5.59 2.55
C VAL A 280 -16.75 -6.37 2.86
N GLY A 281 -16.61 -7.65 3.19
CA GLY A 281 -17.72 -8.56 3.42
C GLY A 281 -17.55 -9.42 4.66
N ALA A 282 -18.68 -9.79 5.28
CA ALA A 282 -18.69 -10.65 6.46
C ALA A 282 -18.04 -12.01 6.17
N GLY A 283 -18.25 -12.54 4.95
CA GLY A 283 -17.56 -13.71 4.42
C GLY A 283 -16.62 -13.35 3.28
N GLY A 284 -15.97 -14.36 2.69
CA GLY A 284 -15.23 -14.24 1.45
C GLY A 284 -15.87 -15.05 0.32
N GLU A 285 -15.25 -14.96 -0.86
CA GLU A 285 -15.67 -15.69 -2.05
C GLU A 285 -15.50 -17.22 -1.86
N GLY A 286 -16.35 -18.00 -2.53
CA GLY A 286 -16.25 -19.46 -2.54
C GLY A 286 -15.20 -19.96 -3.52
N SER A 287 -14.46 -21.01 -3.15
CA SER A 287 -13.57 -21.75 -4.05
C SER A 287 -14.39 -22.69 -4.93
N PRO A 288 -14.38 -22.61 -6.27
CA PRO A 288 -14.90 -23.68 -7.11
C PRO A 288 -14.08 -24.96 -6.88
N VAL A 289 -14.75 -26.08 -6.63
CA VAL A 289 -14.10 -27.35 -6.25
C VAL A 289 -14.35 -28.50 -7.22
N THR A 290 -15.39 -28.42 -8.06
CA THR A 290 -15.65 -29.45 -9.09
C THR A 290 -14.42 -29.64 -9.97
N THR A 291 -14.03 -30.88 -10.26
CA THR A 291 -12.79 -31.27 -10.99
C THR A 291 -11.46 -30.90 -10.31
N LYS A 292 -11.51 -30.33 -9.10
CA LYS A 292 -10.35 -29.90 -8.30
C LYS A 292 -10.32 -30.59 -6.94
N GLU A 293 -11.12 -31.64 -6.72
CA GLU A 293 -11.28 -32.29 -5.42
C GLU A 293 -9.94 -32.77 -4.86
N ALA A 294 -9.05 -33.29 -5.71
CA ALA A 294 -7.71 -33.73 -5.34
C ALA A 294 -6.76 -32.59 -4.91
N TRP A 295 -7.14 -31.31 -5.08
CA TRP A 295 -6.33 -30.18 -4.62
C TRP A 295 -6.43 -29.98 -3.11
N PHE A 296 -7.54 -30.42 -2.53
CA PHE A 296 -7.89 -30.24 -1.14
C PHE A 296 -7.56 -31.50 -0.34
N GLU A 297 -6.88 -31.32 0.79
CA GLU A 297 -6.68 -32.39 1.77
C GLU A 297 -8.01 -32.88 2.33
N GLU A 298 -8.94 -31.95 2.55
CA GLU A 298 -10.27 -32.24 3.09
C GLU A 298 -11.30 -31.25 2.55
N LEU A 299 -12.49 -31.76 2.19
CA LEU A 299 -13.68 -30.97 1.88
C LEU A 299 -14.85 -31.43 2.77
N PRO A 300 -15.56 -30.53 3.46
CA PRO A 300 -16.71 -30.92 4.26
C PRO A 300 -17.83 -31.55 3.44
N SER A 301 -18.53 -32.55 3.98
CA SER A 301 -19.65 -33.19 3.29
C SER A 301 -20.74 -32.15 2.90
N PRO A 302 -21.23 -32.16 1.64
CA PRO A 302 -22.34 -31.32 1.20
C PRO A 302 -23.64 -31.52 2.00
N ASN A 303 -23.81 -32.67 2.64
CA ASN A 303 -24.98 -33.01 3.46
C ASN A 303 -24.71 -32.91 4.97
N GLY A 304 -23.57 -32.38 5.38
CA GLY A 304 -23.15 -32.25 6.78
C GLY A 304 -23.46 -30.87 7.39
N PRO A 305 -22.96 -30.59 8.61
CA PRO A 305 -23.17 -29.31 9.30
C PRO A 305 -22.68 -28.08 8.53
N ALA A 306 -21.70 -28.27 7.63
CA ALA A 306 -21.15 -27.21 6.77
C ALA A 306 -21.89 -27.04 5.44
N ALA A 307 -23.05 -27.69 5.23
CA ALA A 307 -23.84 -27.60 4.00
C ALA A 307 -24.13 -26.16 3.55
N LYS A 308 -24.38 -25.25 4.52
CA LYS A 308 -24.64 -23.82 4.28
C LYS A 308 -23.48 -23.03 3.65
N TYR A 309 -22.27 -23.61 3.59
CA TYR A 309 -21.09 -23.01 2.96
C TYR A 309 -20.82 -23.52 1.55
N TRP A 310 -21.61 -24.50 1.09
CA TRP A 310 -21.60 -24.94 -0.29
C TRP A 310 -22.41 -23.96 -1.14
N GLY A 311 -21.86 -23.62 -2.31
CA GLY A 311 -22.51 -22.84 -3.34
C GLY A 311 -22.47 -23.55 -4.67
N GLU A 312 -23.31 -23.11 -5.60
CA GLU A 312 -23.40 -23.66 -6.95
C GLU A 312 -23.25 -22.55 -7.99
N GLY A 313 -22.77 -22.90 -9.17
CA GLY A 313 -22.66 -21.98 -10.29
C GLY A 313 -22.70 -22.70 -11.63
N LYS A 314 -22.84 -21.93 -12.70
CA LYS A 314 -22.99 -22.45 -14.07
C LYS A 314 -22.15 -21.66 -15.05
N GLY A 315 -21.20 -22.36 -15.69
CA GLY A 315 -20.14 -21.76 -16.49
C GLY A 315 -19.15 -20.97 -15.61
N ALA A 316 -17.87 -21.05 -15.94
CA ALA A 316 -16.85 -20.16 -15.40
C ALA A 316 -16.29 -19.31 -16.53
N ARG A 317 -15.89 -18.08 -16.19
CA ARG A 317 -15.11 -17.28 -17.13
C ARG A 317 -13.71 -17.90 -17.14
N TYR A 318 -13.32 -18.46 -18.29
CA TYR A 318 -12.00 -19.06 -18.57
C TYR A 318 -11.74 -20.49 -18.05
N MET A 319 -11.25 -21.33 -18.98
CA MET A 319 -10.51 -22.62 -18.93
C MET A 319 -10.93 -23.76 -17.96
N TYR A 320 -11.56 -23.51 -16.81
CA TYR A 320 -11.85 -24.56 -15.82
C TYR A 320 -13.12 -25.34 -16.11
N TYR A 321 -14.19 -24.64 -16.47
CA TYR A 321 -15.50 -25.23 -16.74
C TYR A 321 -16.00 -24.75 -18.10
N GLU A 322 -16.56 -25.67 -18.88
CA GLU A 322 -17.14 -25.32 -20.17
C GLU A 322 -18.35 -24.39 -19.98
N LYS A 323 -18.68 -23.61 -21.03
CA LYS A 323 -19.84 -22.72 -20.97
C LYS A 323 -21.10 -23.54 -20.74
N GLY A 324 -21.78 -23.30 -19.62
CA GLY A 324 -23.00 -24.01 -19.24
C GLY A 324 -22.77 -25.25 -18.35
N GLN A 325 -21.53 -25.64 -18.08
CA GLN A 325 -21.21 -26.69 -17.12
C GLN A 325 -21.54 -26.23 -15.70
N GLU A 326 -22.26 -27.06 -14.94
CA GLU A 326 -22.54 -26.82 -13.52
C GLU A 326 -21.33 -27.20 -12.66
N TRP A 327 -21.12 -26.42 -11.61
CA TRP A 327 -20.02 -26.63 -10.67
C TRP A 327 -20.44 -26.26 -9.25
N LYS A 328 -19.77 -26.88 -8.28
CA LYS A 328 -19.89 -26.60 -6.85
C LYS A 328 -18.72 -25.75 -6.38
N SER A 329 -18.97 -24.95 -5.36
CA SER A 329 -17.96 -24.18 -4.63
C SER A 329 -18.12 -24.32 -3.13
N PHE A 330 -17.05 -24.04 -2.39
CA PHE A 330 -17.05 -24.09 -0.93
C PHE A 330 -16.46 -22.80 -0.34
N SER A 331 -17.16 -22.19 0.62
CA SER A 331 -16.70 -20.98 1.32
C SER A 331 -15.93 -21.34 2.60
N PHE A 332 -14.61 -21.53 2.46
CA PHE A 332 -13.71 -21.69 3.60
C PHE A 332 -13.74 -20.48 4.53
N SER A 333 -13.78 -19.28 3.95
CA SER A 333 -13.85 -18.03 4.70
C SER A 333 -15.10 -17.92 5.58
N GLY A 334 -16.27 -18.35 5.10
CA GLY A 334 -17.49 -18.42 5.89
C GLY A 334 -17.39 -19.42 7.04
N LEU A 335 -16.89 -20.63 6.77
CA LEU A 335 -16.71 -21.65 7.81
C LEU A 335 -15.67 -21.23 8.86
N ASN A 336 -14.56 -20.62 8.43
CA ASN A 336 -13.53 -20.11 9.32
C ASN A 336 -14.02 -18.93 10.18
N ALA A 337 -14.87 -18.06 9.63
CA ALA A 337 -15.52 -17.01 10.40
C ALA A 337 -16.47 -17.60 11.47
N GLU A 338 -17.20 -18.66 11.17
CA GLU A 338 -18.01 -19.37 12.17
C GLU A 338 -17.14 -20.03 13.26
N ARG A 339 -16.02 -20.67 12.89
CA ARG A 339 -15.06 -21.20 13.87
C ARG A 339 -14.54 -20.11 14.80
N LYS A 340 -14.32 -18.90 14.29
CA LYS A 340 -13.76 -17.76 15.04
C LYS A 340 -14.77 -17.00 15.89
N TYR A 341 -15.98 -16.81 15.39
CA TYR A 341 -16.99 -15.91 15.99
C TYR A 341 -18.24 -16.64 16.51
N GLY A 342 -18.35 -17.95 16.27
CA GLY A 342 -19.51 -18.75 16.63
C GLY A 342 -20.68 -18.63 15.63
N PRO A 343 -21.88 -19.14 15.99
CA PRO A 343 -23.00 -19.29 15.04
C PRO A 343 -23.52 -17.97 14.46
N ASN A 344 -23.35 -16.84 15.18
CA ASN A 344 -23.76 -15.50 14.74
C ASN A 344 -22.64 -14.74 14.01
N TRP A 345 -21.70 -15.46 13.40
CA TRP A 345 -20.49 -14.88 12.82
C TRP A 345 -20.74 -13.76 11.82
N ARG A 346 -21.83 -13.76 11.04
CA ARG A 346 -22.09 -12.71 10.04
C ARG A 346 -22.18 -11.32 10.68
N GLU A 347 -22.97 -11.21 11.74
CA GLU A 347 -23.13 -9.96 12.49
C GLU A 347 -21.86 -9.58 13.25
N ALA A 348 -21.24 -10.56 13.91
CA ALA A 348 -20.00 -10.35 14.66
C ALA A 348 -18.85 -9.88 13.75
N THR A 349 -18.72 -10.48 12.56
CA THR A 349 -17.75 -10.04 11.57
C THR A 349 -18.10 -8.66 11.04
N ALA A 350 -19.37 -8.36 10.74
CA ALA A 350 -19.76 -7.02 10.28
C ALA A 350 -19.38 -5.91 11.28
N ASP A 351 -19.59 -6.12 12.58
CA ASP A 351 -19.15 -5.17 13.61
C ASP A 351 -17.61 -5.11 13.73
N ALA A 352 -16.93 -6.25 13.67
CA ALA A 352 -15.47 -6.30 13.67
C ALA A 352 -14.88 -5.57 12.46
N LEU A 353 -15.51 -5.66 11.29
CA LEU A 353 -15.07 -4.97 10.07
C LEU A 353 -15.16 -3.46 10.22
N HIS A 354 -16.23 -2.90 10.78
CA HIS A 354 -16.27 -1.46 11.05
C HIS A 354 -15.17 -1.00 12.01
N ALA A 355 -14.91 -1.78 13.06
CA ALA A 355 -13.84 -1.49 14.01
C ALA A 355 -12.46 -1.57 13.33
N ARG A 356 -12.19 -2.62 12.56
CA ARG A 356 -10.96 -2.80 11.79
C ARG A 356 -10.76 -1.70 10.77
N MET A 357 -11.77 -1.34 9.99
CA MET A 357 -11.68 -0.28 8.99
C MET A 357 -11.15 1.01 9.62
N ARG A 358 -11.82 1.54 10.64
CA ARG A 358 -11.37 2.76 11.31
C ARG A 358 -9.99 2.58 11.97
N ASN A 359 -9.79 1.48 12.70
CA ASN A 359 -8.54 1.20 13.40
C ASN A 359 -7.34 1.00 12.47
N TRP A 360 -7.56 0.51 11.25
CA TRP A 360 -6.48 0.29 10.28
C TRP A 360 -6.22 1.54 9.45
N GLY A 361 -6.99 2.61 9.64
CA GLY A 361 -6.87 3.84 8.85
C GLY A 361 -7.59 3.77 7.51
N LEU A 362 -8.71 3.05 7.43
CA LEU A 362 -9.60 3.01 6.27
C LEU A 362 -10.93 3.72 6.63
N ASN A 363 -11.32 4.74 5.86
CA ASN A 363 -12.55 5.50 6.08
C ASN A 363 -13.66 5.20 5.07
N THR A 364 -13.44 4.30 4.11
CA THR A 364 -14.44 3.99 3.07
C THR A 364 -14.58 2.48 2.83
N MET A 365 -15.81 1.97 2.87
CA MET A 365 -16.15 0.66 2.29
C MET A 365 -16.41 0.84 0.79
N ALA A 366 -15.45 0.45 -0.04
CA ALA A 366 -15.50 0.72 -1.47
C ALA A 366 -16.36 -0.30 -2.22
N ASN A 367 -16.20 -0.30 -3.54
CA ASN A 367 -16.93 -1.14 -4.49
C ASN A 367 -17.06 -2.61 -4.03
N TRP A 368 -18.20 -3.24 -4.33
CA TRP A 368 -18.47 -4.65 -4.03
C TRP A 368 -18.42 -5.06 -2.55
N SER A 369 -18.55 -4.10 -1.62
CA SER A 369 -18.73 -4.43 -0.19
C SER A 369 -20.13 -5.01 0.07
N ASP A 370 -20.27 -5.78 1.15
CA ASP A 370 -21.51 -6.49 1.48
C ASP A 370 -22.54 -5.54 2.16
N PRO A 371 -23.80 -5.46 1.69
CA PRO A 371 -24.85 -4.67 2.32
C PRO A 371 -25.07 -4.95 3.80
N VAL A 372 -24.87 -6.18 4.27
CA VAL A 372 -25.01 -6.53 5.70
C VAL A 372 -24.02 -5.76 6.58
N VAL A 373 -22.89 -5.34 6.00
CA VAL A 373 -21.87 -4.54 6.66
C VAL A 373 -22.19 -3.06 6.47
N TYR A 374 -22.18 -2.55 5.24
CA TYR A 374 -22.21 -1.10 5.04
C TYR A 374 -23.55 -0.44 5.43
N LEU A 375 -24.68 -1.16 5.42
CA LEU A 375 -25.98 -0.62 5.86
C LEU A 375 -26.08 -0.47 7.38
N LYS A 376 -25.08 -0.91 8.16
CA LYS A 376 -24.94 -0.52 9.57
C LYS A 376 -24.56 0.94 9.76
N ARG A 377 -24.15 1.66 8.69
CA ARG A 377 -23.96 3.12 8.66
C ARG A 377 -22.99 3.62 9.74
N LYS A 378 -21.85 2.94 9.91
CA LYS A 378 -20.75 3.35 10.80
C LYS A 378 -19.48 3.78 10.04
N THR A 379 -19.42 3.51 8.74
CA THR A 379 -18.32 3.87 7.84
C THR A 379 -18.93 4.26 6.50
N PRO A 380 -18.53 5.40 5.88
CA PRO A 380 -18.99 5.74 4.53
C PRO A 380 -18.74 4.62 3.53
N TYR A 381 -19.59 4.54 2.51
CA TYR A 381 -19.50 3.48 1.51
C TYR A 381 -19.76 3.96 0.08
N CYS A 382 -19.31 3.19 -0.90
CA CYS A 382 -19.67 3.34 -2.30
C CYS A 382 -20.53 2.15 -2.74
N ALA A 383 -21.61 2.42 -3.44
CA ALA A 383 -22.46 1.38 -4.03
C ALA A 383 -22.09 1.12 -5.51
N THR A 384 -22.47 -0.04 -6.03
CA THR A 384 -22.21 -0.45 -7.42
C THR A 384 -23.51 -0.73 -8.14
N ILE A 385 -23.59 -0.29 -9.39
CA ILE A 385 -24.69 -0.60 -10.31
C ILE A 385 -24.12 -1.26 -11.57
N ASN A 386 -24.79 -2.28 -12.10
CA ASN A 386 -24.48 -2.86 -13.40
C ASN A 386 -25.58 -2.43 -14.38
N SER A 387 -25.19 -1.88 -15.52
CA SER A 387 -26.14 -1.36 -16.51
C SER A 387 -26.82 -2.48 -17.33
N GLY A 388 -26.32 -3.70 -17.27
CA GLY A 388 -26.92 -4.90 -17.87
C GLY A 388 -26.00 -5.61 -18.86
N ALA A 389 -26.60 -6.35 -19.79
CA ALA A 389 -25.88 -7.20 -20.72
C ALA A 389 -24.98 -6.41 -21.70
N TRP A 390 -23.78 -6.95 -21.94
CA TRP A 390 -22.84 -6.39 -22.91
C TRP A 390 -22.94 -7.13 -24.25
N SER A 391 -23.51 -6.47 -25.26
CA SER A 391 -23.77 -7.06 -26.59
C SER A 391 -22.77 -6.62 -27.67
N LEU A 392 -21.91 -5.63 -27.39
CA LEU A 392 -20.97 -5.03 -28.36
C LEU A 392 -19.51 -5.18 -27.92
N ASP A 393 -18.98 -6.41 -27.86
CA ASP A 393 -17.60 -6.70 -27.45
C ASP A 393 -17.24 -6.14 -26.05
N HIS A 394 -18.01 -6.54 -25.02
CA HIS A 394 -17.85 -6.05 -23.63
C HIS A 394 -18.13 -4.54 -23.49
N PHE A 395 -19.16 -4.09 -24.21
CA PHE A 395 -19.80 -2.78 -24.10
C PHE A 395 -21.33 -2.94 -24.32
N PRO A 396 -22.19 -2.15 -23.66
CA PRO A 396 -23.64 -2.21 -23.89
C PRO A 396 -24.06 -1.58 -25.23
N ASP A 397 -25.17 -2.05 -25.81
CA ASP A 397 -25.81 -1.36 -26.95
C ASP A 397 -26.62 -0.16 -26.42
N VAL A 398 -26.01 1.02 -26.43
CA VAL A 398 -26.55 2.23 -25.79
C VAL A 398 -27.76 2.84 -26.51
N PHE A 399 -28.05 2.38 -27.72
CA PHE A 399 -29.24 2.73 -28.48
C PHE A 399 -30.35 1.68 -28.34
N ASP A 400 -30.13 0.59 -27.61
CA ASP A 400 -31.16 -0.37 -27.26
C ASP A 400 -32.01 0.17 -26.08
N PRO A 401 -33.33 0.42 -26.27
CA PRO A 401 -34.20 0.83 -25.18
C PRO A 401 -34.25 -0.18 -24.01
N ALA A 402 -33.95 -1.46 -24.26
CA ALA A 402 -33.88 -2.46 -23.20
C ALA A 402 -32.70 -2.22 -22.24
N TRP A 403 -31.57 -1.73 -22.75
CA TRP A 403 -30.43 -1.36 -21.90
C TRP A 403 -30.78 -0.18 -21.00
N GLU A 404 -31.40 0.87 -21.55
CA GLU A 404 -31.84 2.02 -20.76
C GLU A 404 -32.85 1.63 -19.66
N ARG A 405 -33.78 0.71 -19.96
CA ARG A 405 -34.68 0.14 -18.95
C ARG A 405 -33.94 -0.64 -17.87
N SER A 406 -32.94 -1.44 -18.24
CA SER A 406 -32.09 -2.18 -17.30
C SER A 406 -31.36 -1.25 -16.34
N MET A 407 -30.74 -0.19 -16.86
CA MET A 407 -30.06 0.83 -16.06
C MET A 407 -31.01 1.52 -15.07
N ASN A 408 -32.21 1.89 -15.55
CA ASN A 408 -33.23 2.50 -14.70
C ASN A 408 -33.72 1.55 -13.60
N ALA A 409 -34.00 0.29 -13.93
CA ALA A 409 -34.43 -0.72 -12.97
C ALA A 409 -33.36 -0.98 -11.90
N ALA A 410 -32.08 -1.01 -12.30
CA ALA A 410 -30.98 -1.20 -11.36
C ALA A 410 -30.86 -0.04 -10.35
N MET A 411 -31.10 1.21 -10.78
CA MET A 411 -31.21 2.35 -9.86
C MET A 411 -32.48 2.33 -9.02
N ASP A 412 -33.64 1.98 -9.61
CA ASP A 412 -34.91 1.91 -8.86
C ASP A 412 -34.84 0.92 -7.70
N ALA A 413 -34.09 -0.17 -7.84
CA ALA A 413 -33.83 -1.14 -6.77
C ALA A 413 -33.08 -0.55 -5.54
N GLN A 414 -32.46 0.64 -5.67
CA GLN A 414 -31.73 1.29 -4.59
C GLN A 414 -32.59 2.24 -3.73
N LYS A 415 -33.83 2.52 -4.14
CA LYS A 415 -34.72 3.53 -3.51
C LYS A 415 -34.93 3.34 -2.02
N SER A 416 -34.98 2.10 -1.54
CA SER A 416 -35.25 1.78 -0.14
C SER A 416 -34.00 1.50 0.70
N THR A 417 -32.80 1.59 0.11
CA THR A 417 -31.54 1.21 0.77
C THR A 417 -30.50 2.31 0.64
N THR A 418 -29.81 2.38 -0.50
CA THR A 418 -28.59 3.20 -0.68
C THR A 418 -28.87 4.57 -1.29
N ALA A 419 -30.04 4.77 -1.91
CA ALA A 419 -30.40 6.03 -2.55
C ALA A 419 -30.73 7.10 -1.51
N ASN A 420 -30.12 8.27 -1.64
CA ASN A 420 -30.20 9.38 -0.68
C ASN A 420 -29.80 9.01 0.75
N ASP A 421 -29.04 7.93 0.93
CA ASP A 421 -28.36 7.64 2.20
C ASP A 421 -27.14 8.56 2.33
N PRO A 422 -27.02 9.39 3.39
CA PRO A 422 -25.88 10.28 3.58
C PRO A 422 -24.55 9.53 3.82
N TRP A 423 -24.60 8.24 4.18
CA TRP A 423 -23.41 7.39 4.29
C TRP A 423 -22.92 6.86 2.94
N ASN A 424 -23.78 6.87 1.91
CA ASN A 424 -23.40 6.50 0.56
C ASN A 424 -22.70 7.68 -0.13
N ILE A 425 -21.40 7.57 -0.38
CA ILE A 425 -20.63 8.56 -1.13
C ILE A 425 -21.19 8.68 -2.56
N GLY A 426 -21.54 7.55 -3.18
CA GLY A 426 -22.00 7.55 -4.57
C GLY A 426 -21.97 6.17 -5.22
N TYR A 427 -22.33 6.17 -6.50
CA TYR A 427 -22.47 4.97 -7.33
C TYR A 427 -21.36 4.87 -8.36
N TYR A 428 -20.60 3.78 -8.29
CA TYR A 428 -19.86 3.27 -9.45
C TYR A 428 -20.83 2.55 -10.38
N VAL A 429 -20.73 2.79 -11.69
CA VAL A 429 -21.59 2.13 -12.69
C VAL A 429 -20.73 1.35 -13.66
N ASP A 430 -21.02 0.05 -13.79
CA ASP A 430 -20.18 -0.92 -14.49
C ASP A 430 -18.73 -0.94 -13.97
N ASN A 431 -17.85 -1.63 -14.70
CA ASN A 431 -16.43 -1.75 -14.37
C ASN A 431 -15.65 -2.16 -15.62
N GLU A 432 -14.60 -1.40 -15.96
CA GLU A 432 -13.61 -1.77 -16.99
C GLU A 432 -14.16 -2.14 -18.38
N LEU A 433 -15.26 -1.51 -18.82
CA LEU A 433 -15.80 -1.71 -20.17
C LEU A 433 -14.73 -1.49 -21.26
N THR A 434 -14.89 -2.15 -22.43
CA THR A 434 -13.93 -2.04 -23.56
C THR A 434 -14.07 -0.72 -24.31
N TRP A 435 -13.69 0.38 -23.67
CA TRP A 435 -13.65 1.71 -24.29
C TRP A 435 -12.57 1.83 -25.37
N GLY A 436 -11.48 1.07 -25.22
CA GLY A 436 -10.30 1.13 -26.09
C GLY A 436 -9.38 2.34 -25.82
N GLY A 437 -8.17 2.28 -26.37
CA GLY A 437 -7.20 3.38 -26.31
C GLY A 437 -7.08 4.16 -27.63
N ASP A 438 -7.96 3.86 -28.59
CA ASP A 438 -8.04 4.58 -29.86
C ASP A 438 -8.67 5.97 -29.63
N PRO A 439 -8.29 7.00 -30.42
CA PRO A 439 -8.95 8.30 -30.35
C PRO A 439 -10.47 8.20 -30.53
N GLN A 440 -11.19 9.07 -29.83
CA GLN A 440 -12.63 9.29 -29.96
C GLN A 440 -13.49 8.05 -29.68
N ALA A 441 -13.06 7.18 -28.75
CA ALA A 441 -13.77 5.94 -28.39
C ALA A 441 -14.09 5.03 -29.60
N ARG A 442 -13.28 5.12 -30.66
CA ARG A 442 -13.49 4.39 -31.93
C ARG A 442 -13.71 2.89 -31.76
N ARG A 443 -13.07 2.28 -30.76
CA ARG A 443 -13.19 0.85 -30.46
C ARG A 443 -14.63 0.42 -30.18
N VAL A 444 -15.42 1.28 -29.55
CA VAL A 444 -16.84 1.03 -29.22
C VAL A 444 -17.68 1.03 -30.51
N ALA A 445 -17.51 2.03 -31.37
CA ALA A 445 -18.20 2.11 -32.67
C ALA A 445 -17.83 0.94 -33.60
N GLU A 446 -16.57 0.51 -33.57
CA GLU A 446 -16.15 -0.70 -34.28
C GLU A 446 -16.84 -1.98 -33.75
N GLY A 447 -17.17 -2.03 -32.46
CA GLY A 447 -18.00 -3.08 -31.87
C GLY A 447 -19.40 -3.10 -32.48
N ALA A 448 -20.03 -1.93 -32.64
CA ALA A 448 -21.32 -1.79 -33.33
C ALA A 448 -21.27 -2.28 -34.79
N LEU A 449 -20.21 -1.95 -35.54
CA LEU A 449 -20.06 -2.46 -36.92
C LEU A 449 -19.91 -3.99 -36.99
N ARG A 450 -19.25 -4.61 -36.01
CA ARG A 450 -19.11 -6.07 -35.94
C ARG A 450 -20.38 -6.77 -35.47
N ALA A 451 -21.33 -6.05 -34.89
CA ALA A 451 -22.57 -6.61 -34.36
C ALA A 451 -23.53 -7.10 -35.46
N ALA A 452 -24.55 -7.86 -35.02
CA ALA A 452 -25.68 -8.28 -35.83
C ALA A 452 -26.41 -7.09 -36.46
N PRO A 453 -27.11 -7.25 -37.59
CA PRO A 453 -27.82 -6.15 -38.28
C PRO A 453 -28.99 -5.64 -37.43
N THR A 454 -29.48 -6.50 -36.54
CA THR A 454 -30.54 -6.20 -35.58
C THR A 454 -30.08 -5.30 -34.44
N SER A 455 -28.77 -5.12 -34.23
CA SER A 455 -28.23 -4.22 -33.19
C SER A 455 -28.72 -2.79 -33.42
N PRO A 456 -29.38 -2.18 -32.42
CA PRO A 456 -29.77 -0.77 -32.48
C PRO A 456 -28.60 0.17 -32.76
N SER A 457 -27.45 -0.01 -32.08
CA SER A 457 -26.25 0.81 -32.33
C SER A 457 -25.73 0.67 -33.76
N LYS A 458 -25.79 -0.54 -34.34
CA LYS A 458 -25.39 -0.73 -35.73
C LYS A 458 -26.32 0.02 -36.69
N ARG A 459 -27.63 -0.14 -36.52
CA ARG A 459 -28.62 0.54 -37.38
C ARG A 459 -28.47 2.05 -37.31
N GLN A 460 -28.31 2.60 -36.10
CA GLN A 460 -28.04 4.03 -35.91
C GLN A 460 -26.77 4.47 -36.64
N PHE A 461 -25.71 3.66 -36.62
CA PHE A 461 -24.48 4.03 -37.32
C PHE A 461 -24.65 4.02 -38.85
N ILE A 462 -25.34 3.02 -39.40
CA ILE A 462 -25.63 2.96 -40.84
C ILE A 462 -26.50 4.15 -41.27
N GLU A 463 -27.47 4.55 -40.45
CA GLU A 463 -28.30 5.74 -40.67
C GLU A 463 -27.46 7.02 -40.68
N ASP A 464 -26.60 7.22 -39.68
CA ASP A 464 -25.70 8.38 -39.61
C ASP A 464 -24.77 8.45 -40.85
N LEU A 465 -24.30 7.30 -41.33
CA LEU A 465 -23.50 7.21 -42.56
C LEU A 465 -24.32 7.52 -43.82
N GLY A 466 -25.56 7.03 -43.90
CA GLY A 466 -26.48 7.33 -45.00
C GLY A 466 -26.86 8.81 -45.08
N ALA A 467 -26.97 9.48 -43.93
CA ALA A 467 -27.19 10.92 -43.87
C ALA A 467 -25.96 11.72 -44.34
N LYS A 468 -24.75 11.22 -44.06
CA LYS A 468 -23.49 11.88 -44.45
C LYS A 468 -23.10 11.64 -45.91
N TYR A 469 -23.36 10.44 -46.43
CA TYR A 469 -22.95 10.01 -47.76
C TYR A 469 -24.17 9.77 -48.65
N PRO A 470 -24.37 10.55 -49.73
CA PRO A 470 -25.57 10.43 -50.55
C PRO A 470 -25.81 9.05 -51.18
N THR A 471 -24.75 8.29 -51.45
CA THR A 471 -24.83 6.92 -52.00
C THR A 471 -23.76 6.01 -51.40
N ILE A 472 -24.01 4.69 -51.43
CA ILE A 472 -23.02 3.69 -50.98
C ILE A 472 -21.71 3.75 -51.78
N ALA A 473 -21.77 4.19 -53.04
CA ALA A 473 -20.59 4.35 -53.89
C ALA A 473 -19.64 5.44 -53.35
N VAL A 474 -20.19 6.56 -52.84
CA VAL A 474 -19.39 7.63 -52.23
C VAL A 474 -18.73 7.15 -50.93
N LEU A 475 -19.46 6.41 -50.09
CA LEU A 475 -18.87 5.80 -48.89
C LEU A 475 -17.77 4.80 -49.27
N ASN A 476 -18.02 3.94 -50.25
CA ASN A 476 -17.03 2.97 -50.72
C ASN A 476 -15.72 3.62 -51.17
N ALA A 477 -15.82 4.73 -51.91
CA ALA A 477 -14.64 5.50 -52.30
C ALA A 477 -13.89 6.07 -51.09
N ALA A 478 -14.61 6.60 -50.09
CA ALA A 478 -14.01 7.18 -48.89
C ALA A 478 -13.39 6.14 -47.94
N TRP A 479 -14.03 4.99 -47.79
CA TRP A 479 -13.65 3.93 -46.87
C TRP A 479 -12.73 2.88 -47.50
N GLY A 480 -12.55 2.90 -48.83
CA GLY A 480 -11.83 1.85 -49.55
C GLY A 480 -12.58 0.50 -49.51
N THR A 481 -13.91 0.53 -49.49
CA THR A 481 -14.78 -0.65 -49.42
C THR A 481 -15.48 -0.91 -50.76
N LYS A 482 -16.23 -2.03 -50.85
CA LYS A 482 -16.96 -2.45 -52.05
C LYS A 482 -18.36 -3.01 -51.71
N HIS A 483 -19.06 -2.37 -50.76
CA HIS A 483 -20.42 -2.79 -50.40
C HIS A 483 -21.40 -2.47 -51.54
N VAL A 484 -22.23 -3.43 -51.93
CA VAL A 484 -23.18 -3.26 -53.05
C VAL A 484 -24.40 -2.41 -52.69
N SER A 485 -24.71 -2.28 -51.40
CA SER A 485 -25.81 -1.46 -50.87
C SER A 485 -25.59 -1.11 -49.40
N TRP A 486 -26.44 -0.24 -48.83
CA TRP A 486 -26.45 0.07 -47.40
C TRP A 486 -26.79 -1.15 -46.54
N GLU A 487 -27.72 -1.99 -47.01
CA GLU A 487 -28.08 -3.25 -46.38
C GLU A 487 -26.88 -4.20 -46.35
N ALA A 488 -26.10 -4.29 -47.43
CA ALA A 488 -24.90 -5.10 -47.47
C ALA A 488 -23.82 -4.62 -46.47
N LEU A 489 -23.72 -3.31 -46.24
CA LEU A 489 -22.88 -2.76 -45.16
C LEU A 489 -23.44 -3.13 -43.77
N GLY A 490 -24.76 -3.02 -43.58
CA GLY A 490 -25.44 -3.45 -42.35
C GLY A 490 -25.29 -4.94 -42.02
N GLU A 491 -25.21 -5.79 -43.04
CA GLU A 491 -24.95 -7.22 -42.88
C GLU A 491 -23.48 -7.56 -42.62
N SER A 492 -22.55 -6.72 -43.07
CA SER A 492 -21.11 -6.95 -42.88
C SER A 492 -20.73 -7.04 -41.40
N ARG A 493 -19.99 -8.07 -41.00
CA ARG A 493 -19.43 -8.20 -39.63
C ARG A 493 -17.92 -7.94 -39.59
N THR A 494 -17.35 -7.47 -40.70
CA THR A 494 -15.91 -7.25 -40.85
C THR A 494 -15.63 -5.76 -41.01
N LEU A 495 -14.48 -5.34 -40.45
CA LEU A 495 -13.99 -3.98 -40.64
C LEU A 495 -13.15 -3.89 -41.93
N PRO A 496 -13.13 -2.73 -42.61
CA PRO A 496 -12.30 -2.53 -43.79
C PRO A 496 -10.81 -2.73 -43.51
N GLN A 497 -10.08 -3.24 -44.51
CA GLN A 497 -8.63 -3.38 -44.50
C GLN A 497 -8.06 -2.88 -45.84
N PRO A 498 -7.19 -1.85 -45.84
CA PRO A 498 -6.78 -1.04 -44.70
C PRO A 498 -7.91 -0.13 -44.17
N GLN A 499 -7.83 0.28 -42.91
CA GLN A 499 -8.71 1.31 -42.35
C GLN A 499 -8.25 2.71 -42.79
N THR A 500 -8.98 3.35 -43.71
CA THR A 500 -8.67 4.71 -44.21
C THR A 500 -8.79 5.77 -43.10
N ALA A 501 -8.20 6.95 -43.32
CA ALA A 501 -8.32 8.07 -42.38
C ALA A 501 -9.78 8.53 -42.22
N VAL A 502 -10.56 8.50 -43.31
CA VAL A 502 -11.99 8.85 -43.30
C VAL A 502 -12.79 7.84 -42.47
N PHE A 503 -12.57 6.53 -42.68
CA PHE A 503 -13.17 5.48 -41.84
C PHE A 503 -12.90 5.71 -40.36
N LYS A 504 -11.65 6.00 -39.98
CA LYS A 504 -11.26 6.26 -38.59
C LYS A 504 -11.95 7.49 -38.01
N THR A 505 -12.13 8.53 -38.82
CA THR A 505 -12.83 9.76 -38.41
C THR A 505 -14.32 9.51 -38.20
N ASP A 506 -14.98 8.82 -39.13
CA ASP A 506 -16.42 8.52 -39.02
C ASP A 506 -16.74 7.62 -37.84
N THR A 507 -15.94 6.56 -37.67
CA THR A 507 -16.06 5.66 -36.51
C THR A 507 -15.72 6.36 -35.20
N GLY A 508 -14.77 7.30 -35.18
CA GLY A 508 -14.49 8.14 -34.01
C GLY A 508 -15.67 9.04 -33.65
N ASN A 509 -16.25 9.76 -34.62
CA ASN A 509 -17.42 10.61 -34.40
C ASN A 509 -18.61 9.83 -33.84
N PHE A 510 -18.87 8.63 -34.38
CA PHE A 510 -19.91 7.76 -33.84
C PHE A 510 -19.56 7.22 -32.45
N GLY A 511 -18.29 6.91 -32.19
CA GLY A 511 -17.79 6.52 -30.87
C GLY A 511 -18.05 7.59 -29.81
N VAL A 512 -17.84 8.87 -30.14
CA VAL A 512 -18.19 10.01 -29.28
C VAL A 512 -19.70 10.05 -29.00
N LYS A 513 -20.55 9.89 -30.03
CA LYS A 513 -22.01 9.84 -29.88
C LYS A 513 -22.45 8.71 -28.95
N MET A 514 -21.87 7.52 -29.10
CA MET A 514 -22.14 6.38 -28.21
C MET A 514 -21.70 6.65 -26.77
N ALA A 515 -20.50 7.22 -26.58
CA ALA A 515 -20.00 7.56 -25.25
C ALA A 515 -20.90 8.61 -24.57
N GLU A 516 -21.30 9.67 -25.29
CA GLU A 516 -22.21 10.68 -24.75
C GLU A 516 -23.57 10.08 -24.38
N LYS A 517 -24.15 9.20 -25.21
CA LYS A 517 -25.41 8.51 -24.88
C LYS A 517 -25.26 7.62 -23.64
N TYR A 518 -24.14 6.91 -23.51
CA TYR A 518 -23.86 6.11 -22.31
C TYR A 518 -23.83 6.99 -21.04
N PHE A 519 -22.94 7.98 -21.02
CA PHE A 519 -22.69 8.76 -19.80
C PHE A 519 -23.90 9.63 -19.41
N SER A 520 -24.61 10.20 -20.37
CA SER A 520 -25.84 10.95 -20.11
C SER A 520 -26.93 10.07 -19.50
N THR A 521 -27.22 8.92 -20.11
CA THR A 521 -28.25 7.98 -19.64
C THR A 521 -27.95 7.48 -18.23
N VAL A 522 -26.70 7.15 -17.94
CA VAL A 522 -26.28 6.72 -16.59
C VAL A 522 -26.44 7.86 -15.59
N ARG A 523 -25.98 9.07 -15.92
CA ARG A 523 -26.12 10.26 -15.06
C ARG A 523 -27.59 10.53 -14.76
N ASP A 524 -28.46 10.48 -15.77
CA ASP A 524 -29.90 10.73 -15.61
C ASP A 524 -30.56 9.67 -14.72
N ALA A 525 -30.23 8.38 -14.91
CA ALA A 525 -30.74 7.31 -14.05
C ALA A 525 -30.31 7.48 -12.58
N VAL A 526 -29.04 7.80 -12.33
CA VAL A 526 -28.52 8.04 -10.97
C VAL A 526 -29.22 9.24 -10.34
N LYS A 527 -29.24 10.39 -11.02
CA LYS A 527 -29.79 11.63 -10.45
C LYS A 527 -31.31 11.62 -10.31
N ARG A 528 -32.03 10.82 -11.10
CA ARG A 528 -33.48 10.59 -10.95
C ARG A 528 -33.82 9.93 -9.61
N VAL A 529 -33.01 8.97 -9.16
CA VAL A 529 -33.30 8.17 -7.96
C VAL A 529 -32.56 8.69 -6.72
N ALA A 530 -31.30 9.11 -6.91
CA ALA A 530 -30.38 9.52 -5.86
C ALA A 530 -29.75 10.90 -6.19
N PRO A 531 -30.55 11.98 -6.26
CA PRO A 531 -30.09 13.30 -6.69
C PRO A 531 -28.90 13.85 -5.88
N ASN A 532 -28.81 13.47 -4.60
CA ASN A 532 -27.76 13.97 -3.70
C ASN A 532 -26.48 13.10 -3.67
N ASN A 533 -26.53 11.85 -4.14
CA ASN A 533 -25.35 10.97 -4.16
C ASN A 533 -24.53 11.19 -5.45
N LEU A 534 -23.23 10.93 -5.39
CA LEU A 534 -22.33 11.16 -6.51
C LEU A 534 -22.44 10.09 -7.59
N TYR A 535 -22.35 10.49 -8.85
CA TYR A 535 -22.01 9.58 -9.94
C TYR A 535 -20.47 9.46 -10.03
N LEU A 536 -19.95 8.30 -9.65
CA LEU A 536 -18.51 8.03 -9.52
C LEU A 536 -17.88 7.47 -10.80
N GLY A 537 -18.58 7.51 -11.95
CA GLY A 537 -18.06 7.05 -13.23
C GLY A 537 -18.01 5.52 -13.38
N VAL A 538 -17.10 5.06 -14.26
CA VAL A 538 -17.12 3.71 -14.84
C VAL A 538 -15.89 2.83 -14.56
N ARG A 539 -14.99 3.31 -13.69
CA ARG A 539 -13.75 2.61 -13.30
C ARG A 539 -12.94 2.24 -14.54
N PHE A 540 -12.49 3.26 -15.25
CA PHE A 540 -11.68 3.09 -16.45
C PHE A 540 -10.43 2.25 -16.18
N HIS A 541 -10.00 1.48 -17.18
CA HIS A 541 -8.79 0.68 -17.10
C HIS A 541 -7.97 0.78 -18.37
N GLY A 542 -6.65 0.65 -18.25
CA GLY A 542 -5.74 0.70 -19.39
C GLY A 542 -5.44 2.14 -19.81
N HIS A 543 -5.16 2.36 -21.10
CA HIS A 543 -4.97 3.71 -21.65
C HIS A 543 -6.27 4.21 -22.24
N ILE A 544 -6.74 5.35 -21.75
CA ILE A 544 -7.97 5.97 -22.23
C ILE A 544 -7.64 7.29 -22.93
N ASP A 545 -8.31 7.53 -24.05
CA ASP A 545 -8.19 8.78 -24.80
C ASP A 545 -8.64 9.98 -23.93
N PRO A 546 -7.86 11.07 -23.83
CA PRO A 546 -8.27 12.29 -23.13
C PRO A 546 -9.64 12.83 -23.56
N ASN A 547 -10.06 12.68 -24.83
CA ASN A 547 -11.40 13.12 -25.24
C ASN A 547 -12.51 12.31 -24.56
N LEU A 548 -12.30 11.00 -24.35
CA LEU A 548 -13.27 10.18 -23.65
C LEU A 548 -13.35 10.53 -22.16
N ILE A 549 -12.21 10.87 -21.54
CA ILE A 549 -12.20 11.41 -20.17
C ILE A 549 -12.95 12.75 -20.13
N ASN A 550 -12.78 13.63 -21.11
CA ASN A 550 -13.53 14.88 -21.25
C ASN A 550 -15.05 14.63 -21.36
N ILE A 551 -15.47 13.64 -22.14
CA ILE A 551 -16.89 13.27 -22.24
C ILE A 551 -17.42 12.80 -20.89
N CYS A 552 -16.69 11.89 -20.21
CA CYS A 552 -17.06 11.43 -18.87
C CYS A 552 -17.16 12.60 -17.88
N ALA A 553 -16.22 13.56 -17.93
CA ALA A 553 -16.17 14.74 -17.08
C ALA A 553 -17.41 15.65 -17.18
N LYS A 554 -18.13 15.64 -18.31
CA LYS A 554 -19.39 16.39 -18.50
C LYS A 554 -20.52 15.85 -17.61
N TYR A 555 -20.50 14.56 -17.29
CA TYR A 555 -21.62 13.84 -16.67
C TYR A 555 -21.30 13.30 -15.28
N ALA A 556 -20.07 12.83 -15.05
CA ALA A 556 -19.64 12.30 -13.77
C ALA A 556 -19.29 13.43 -12.78
N ASP A 557 -19.64 13.22 -11.52
CA ASP A 557 -19.23 14.09 -10.42
C ASP A 557 -17.75 13.84 -10.08
N VAL A 558 -17.34 12.57 -10.12
CA VAL A 558 -15.96 12.10 -9.90
C VAL A 558 -15.61 11.07 -10.96
N ILE A 559 -14.42 11.18 -11.56
CA ILE A 559 -13.95 10.25 -12.60
C ILE A 559 -13.19 9.10 -11.93
N SER A 560 -13.62 7.87 -12.14
CA SER A 560 -12.96 6.70 -11.55
C SER A 560 -12.05 5.95 -12.52
N TYR A 561 -10.93 5.46 -11.98
CA TYR A 561 -9.90 4.75 -12.73
C TYR A 561 -9.30 3.62 -11.89
N ASN A 562 -9.17 2.43 -12.45
CA ASN A 562 -8.44 1.32 -11.85
C ASN A 562 -6.96 1.41 -12.26
N ILE A 563 -6.06 1.55 -11.30
CA ILE A 563 -4.64 1.80 -11.55
C ILE A 563 -3.79 0.84 -10.73
N TYR A 564 -3.51 -0.31 -11.33
CA TYR A 564 -2.55 -1.28 -10.84
C TYR A 564 -1.13 -0.91 -11.29
N GLY A 565 -0.46 -0.09 -10.48
CA GLY A 565 0.96 0.24 -10.52
C GLY A 565 1.41 0.69 -9.12
N ASP A 566 2.69 0.98 -8.89
CA ASP A 566 3.21 1.51 -7.61
C ASP A 566 3.19 3.05 -7.55
N ASP A 567 2.75 3.71 -8.63
CA ASP A 567 2.54 5.15 -8.70
C ASP A 567 1.28 5.47 -9.54
N PRO A 568 0.23 6.07 -8.95
CA PRO A 568 -0.95 6.48 -9.70
C PRO A 568 -0.72 7.72 -10.59
N SER A 569 0.25 8.56 -10.25
CA SER A 569 0.51 9.84 -10.92
C SER A 569 0.89 9.65 -12.39
N GLY A 570 1.68 8.61 -12.70
CA GLY A 570 2.07 8.31 -14.07
C GLY A 570 0.88 8.11 -15.01
N ARG A 571 -0.23 7.53 -14.52
CA ARG A 571 -1.46 7.35 -15.31
C ARG A 571 -2.31 8.62 -15.39
N LEU A 572 -2.38 9.41 -14.33
CA LEU A 572 -3.29 10.55 -14.24
C LEU A 572 -2.68 11.85 -14.79
N ASN A 573 -1.36 11.96 -14.78
CA ASN A 573 -0.66 13.17 -15.26
C ASN A 573 -0.91 13.46 -16.74
N GLN A 574 -1.23 12.44 -17.54
CA GLN A 574 -1.57 12.61 -18.96
C GLN A 574 -2.85 13.43 -19.18
N TYR A 575 -3.69 13.59 -18.15
CA TYR A 575 -4.93 14.37 -18.22
C TYR A 575 -4.79 15.76 -17.60
N ARG A 576 -3.60 16.13 -17.09
CA ARG A 576 -3.35 17.48 -16.56
C ARG A 576 -3.55 18.52 -17.67
N GLY A 577 -4.30 19.57 -17.37
CA GLY A 577 -4.66 20.62 -18.32
C GLY A 577 -5.75 20.23 -19.33
N ALA A 578 -6.04 18.94 -19.49
CA ALA A 578 -7.16 18.49 -20.33
C ALA A 578 -8.50 18.55 -19.58
N VAL A 579 -8.51 18.17 -18.29
CA VAL A 579 -9.71 18.11 -17.45
C VAL A 579 -9.41 18.64 -16.05
N ASP A 580 -10.24 19.55 -15.52
CA ASP A 580 -10.21 19.96 -14.12
C ASP A 580 -11.39 19.36 -13.32
N LYS A 581 -11.29 18.06 -13.05
CA LYS A 581 -12.27 17.28 -12.26
C LYS A 581 -11.56 16.41 -11.24
N PRO A 582 -12.24 16.04 -10.13
CA PRO A 582 -11.71 15.07 -9.18
C PRO A 582 -11.65 13.67 -9.79
N PHE A 583 -10.56 12.97 -9.52
CA PHE A 583 -10.36 11.57 -9.83
C PHE A 583 -10.37 10.71 -8.57
N ILE A 584 -10.87 9.48 -8.68
CA ILE A 584 -10.78 8.47 -7.63
C ILE A 584 -10.18 7.19 -8.21
N VAL A 585 -9.21 6.60 -7.50
CA VAL A 585 -8.71 5.29 -7.88
C VAL A 585 -9.69 4.24 -7.38
N GLY A 586 -10.34 3.54 -8.30
CA GLY A 586 -11.35 2.51 -7.98
C GLY A 586 -10.76 1.18 -7.51
N GLU A 587 -9.53 0.87 -7.97
CA GLU A 587 -8.75 -0.32 -7.64
C GLU A 587 -7.25 -0.01 -7.72
N PHE A 588 -6.52 -0.42 -6.69
CA PHE A 588 -5.08 -0.65 -6.71
C PHE A 588 -4.77 -1.77 -5.70
N GLY A 589 -3.59 -2.38 -5.73
CA GLY A 589 -3.27 -3.37 -4.71
C GLY A 589 -1.87 -3.91 -4.83
N VAL A 590 -1.39 -4.52 -3.75
CA VAL A 590 -0.09 -5.20 -3.67
C VAL A 590 -0.31 -6.64 -3.28
N THR A 591 0.54 -7.55 -3.72
CA THR A 591 0.42 -8.96 -3.34
C THR A 591 0.80 -9.22 -1.88
N SER A 592 0.17 -10.25 -1.29
CA SER A 592 0.50 -10.79 0.02
C SER A 592 1.87 -11.50 0.03
N ASP A 593 2.23 -12.12 1.15
CA ASP A 593 3.49 -12.84 1.33
C ASP A 593 3.64 -14.02 0.34
N LEU A 594 4.79 -14.10 -0.35
CA LEU A 594 5.12 -15.20 -1.27
C LEU A 594 5.10 -16.56 -0.59
N ALA A 595 5.31 -16.62 0.73
CA ALA A 595 5.16 -17.86 1.49
C ALA A 595 3.74 -18.42 1.42
N GLN A 596 2.71 -17.59 1.22
CA GLN A 596 1.32 -18.03 1.13
C GLN A 596 0.87 -18.31 -0.32
N MET A 597 1.63 -17.84 -1.31
CA MET A 597 1.05 -17.48 -2.61
C MET A 597 1.27 -18.48 -3.75
N PRO A 598 0.19 -18.74 -4.49
CA PRO A 598 0.20 -19.21 -5.85
C PRO A 598 0.09 -18.12 -6.90
N TRP A 599 0.20 -16.80 -6.71
CA TRP A 599 0.05 -15.88 -7.86
C TRP A 599 1.01 -14.69 -7.85
N ARG A 600 1.60 -14.42 -9.02
CA ARG A 600 2.12 -13.11 -9.43
C ARG A 600 0.98 -12.11 -9.64
N GLY A 601 0.42 -11.53 -8.59
CA GLY A 601 -0.51 -10.40 -8.74
C GLY A 601 0.10 -9.28 -9.58
N GLN A 602 -0.70 -8.33 -10.06
CA GLN A 602 -0.25 -7.31 -11.03
C GLN A 602 0.96 -6.49 -10.55
N ILE A 603 1.15 -6.37 -9.24
CA ILE A 603 2.33 -5.77 -8.60
C ILE A 603 2.82 -6.73 -7.52
N TYR A 604 3.97 -7.35 -7.76
CA TYR A 604 4.64 -8.24 -6.83
C TYR A 604 6.14 -8.00 -6.89
N THR A 605 6.85 -8.48 -5.88
CA THR A 605 8.32 -8.47 -5.83
C THR A 605 8.77 -9.83 -5.32
N GLU A 606 9.73 -10.44 -6.01
CA GLU A 606 10.41 -11.67 -5.55
C GLU A 606 11.56 -11.37 -4.59
N GLU A 607 11.82 -10.08 -4.34
CA GLU A 607 12.79 -9.65 -3.35
C GLU A 607 12.23 -9.82 -1.94
N GLU A 608 12.97 -10.54 -1.11
CA GLU A 608 12.59 -10.79 0.28
C GLU A 608 12.48 -9.49 1.08
N GLY A 609 11.45 -9.37 1.92
CA GLY A 609 11.19 -8.16 2.73
C GLY A 609 10.63 -6.95 1.94
N ALA A 610 10.59 -7.01 0.61
CA ALA A 610 10.22 -5.89 -0.25
C ALA A 610 8.70 -5.69 -0.46
N ARG A 611 7.88 -6.65 -0.06
CA ARG A 611 6.47 -6.76 -0.47
C ARG A 611 5.59 -5.55 -0.15
N LEU A 612 5.99 -4.76 0.84
CA LEU A 612 5.24 -3.59 1.31
C LEU A 612 5.63 -2.28 0.59
N ARG A 613 6.78 -2.23 -0.08
CA ARG A 613 7.26 -1.01 -0.77
C ARG A 613 6.28 -0.46 -1.82
N PRO A 614 5.62 -1.29 -2.64
CA PRO A 614 4.70 -0.75 -3.62
C PRO A 614 3.50 -0.04 -2.97
N LEU A 615 3.05 -0.47 -1.79
CA LEU A 615 1.97 0.19 -1.07
C LEU A 615 2.41 1.57 -0.58
N GLU A 616 3.59 1.64 0.05
CA GLU A 616 4.16 2.90 0.52
C GLU A 616 4.37 3.89 -0.63
N ASN A 617 4.92 3.42 -1.75
CA ASN A 617 5.10 4.23 -2.95
C ASN A 617 3.78 4.75 -3.50
N TYR A 618 2.75 3.91 -3.52
CA TYR A 618 1.46 4.27 -4.07
C TYR A 618 0.77 5.34 -3.24
N LEU A 619 0.61 5.08 -1.93
CA LEU A 619 -0.15 5.94 -1.04
C LEU A 619 0.53 7.29 -0.82
N SER A 620 1.86 7.31 -0.66
CA SER A 620 2.62 8.57 -0.52
C SER A 620 2.41 9.52 -1.71
N ARG A 621 2.26 8.99 -2.92
CA ARG A 621 1.99 9.77 -4.14
C ARG A 621 0.50 10.08 -4.30
N ALA A 622 -0.37 9.12 -3.99
CA ALA A 622 -1.81 9.29 -4.08
C ALA A 622 -2.32 10.43 -3.17
N PHE A 623 -1.87 10.46 -1.90
CA PHE A 623 -2.34 11.43 -0.90
C PHE A 623 -2.01 12.86 -1.27
N VAL A 624 -0.91 13.11 -1.97
CA VAL A 624 -0.48 14.47 -2.36
C VAL A 624 -0.92 14.88 -3.77
N HIS A 625 -1.42 13.95 -4.59
CA HIS A 625 -1.81 14.26 -5.96
C HIS A 625 -3.01 15.23 -5.97
N PRO A 626 -2.93 16.37 -6.70
CA PRO A 626 -3.92 17.44 -6.59
C PRO A 626 -5.29 17.08 -7.16
N ALA A 627 -5.34 16.17 -8.14
CA ALA A 627 -6.61 15.73 -8.72
C ALA A 627 -7.26 14.54 -7.98
N LEU A 628 -6.51 13.83 -7.12
CA LEU A 628 -7.04 12.62 -6.48
C LEU A 628 -7.82 12.97 -5.22
N VAL A 629 -9.02 12.41 -5.10
CA VAL A 629 -9.89 12.51 -3.91
C VAL A 629 -10.07 11.18 -3.17
N GLY A 630 -9.47 10.10 -3.66
CA GLY A 630 -9.51 8.80 -3.03
C GLY A 630 -8.73 7.72 -3.77
N ALA A 631 -8.49 6.61 -3.07
CA ALA A 631 -7.98 5.37 -3.64
C ALA A 631 -8.51 4.16 -2.88
N HIS A 632 -8.96 3.14 -3.60
CA HIS A 632 -9.60 1.95 -3.03
C HIS A 632 -8.76 0.69 -3.29
N PHE A 633 -8.34 0.05 -2.21
CA PHE A 633 -7.52 -1.15 -2.24
C PHE A 633 -8.35 -2.35 -2.71
N PHE A 634 -7.86 -3.07 -3.70
CA PHE A 634 -8.42 -4.31 -4.22
C PHE A 634 -7.59 -5.48 -3.70
N GLN A 635 -8.12 -6.33 -2.84
CA GLN A 635 -9.43 -6.21 -2.15
C GLN A 635 -9.25 -6.49 -0.65
N PHE A 636 -10.31 -6.37 0.16
CA PHE A 636 -10.17 -6.41 1.62
C PHE A 636 -9.68 -7.77 2.15
N ARG A 637 -10.15 -8.89 1.56
CA ARG A 637 -9.73 -10.25 1.89
C ARG A 637 -9.01 -10.89 0.71
N ASP A 638 -8.02 -11.74 1.00
CA ASP A 638 -7.43 -12.63 0.02
C ASP A 638 -8.52 -13.39 -0.76
N GLN A 639 -8.32 -13.50 -2.07
CA GLN A 639 -9.13 -14.39 -2.90
C GLN A 639 -8.86 -15.85 -2.54
N PRO A 640 -9.75 -16.78 -2.91
CA PRO A 640 -9.50 -18.19 -2.71
C PRO A 640 -8.20 -18.65 -3.34
N LEU A 641 -7.42 -19.46 -2.60
CA LEU A 641 -6.13 -20.00 -3.04
C LEU A 641 -6.22 -20.72 -4.39
N THR A 642 -7.36 -21.38 -4.64
CA THR A 642 -7.65 -22.18 -5.84
C THR A 642 -8.42 -21.41 -6.92
N GLY A 643 -8.45 -20.09 -6.79
CA GLY A 643 -9.10 -19.16 -7.70
C GLY A 643 -10.59 -19.00 -7.46
N ARG A 644 -11.10 -17.83 -7.84
CA ARG A 644 -12.53 -17.51 -7.91
C ARG A 644 -13.21 -18.25 -9.07
N ALA A 645 -14.49 -17.97 -9.28
CA ALA A 645 -15.26 -18.49 -10.42
C ALA A 645 -14.71 -18.08 -11.80
N ASP A 646 -13.89 -17.04 -11.89
CA ASP A 646 -13.16 -16.65 -13.11
C ASP A 646 -11.70 -17.13 -13.15
N GLY A 647 -11.29 -17.92 -12.14
CA GLY A 647 -9.96 -18.47 -11.99
C GLY A 647 -8.91 -17.52 -11.41
N GLU A 648 -9.26 -16.28 -11.06
CA GLU A 648 -8.34 -15.34 -10.44
C GLU A 648 -8.04 -15.75 -8.97
N ALA A 649 -6.77 -15.83 -8.56
CA ALA A 649 -6.35 -16.45 -7.29
C ALA A 649 -5.36 -15.58 -6.48
N THR A 650 -5.66 -14.29 -6.28
CA THR A 650 -4.72 -13.37 -5.60
C THR A 650 -4.91 -13.36 -4.11
N LEU A 651 -3.84 -13.66 -3.42
CA LEU A 651 -3.67 -13.26 -2.04
C LEU A 651 -3.09 -11.84 -2.05
N ARG A 652 -3.88 -10.85 -1.68
CA ARG A 652 -3.50 -9.44 -1.62
C ARG A 652 -4.19 -8.67 -0.49
N GLY A 653 -5.14 -9.28 0.21
CA GLY A 653 -6.01 -8.58 1.14
C GLY A 653 -5.34 -8.24 2.46
N PHE A 654 -6.04 -7.42 3.25
CA PHE A 654 -5.67 -7.18 4.64
C PHE A 654 -5.95 -8.40 5.53
N LEU A 655 -6.87 -9.26 5.10
CA LEU A 655 -7.23 -10.51 5.75
C LEU A 655 -6.93 -11.71 4.86
N ASN A 656 -6.49 -12.81 5.45
CA ASN A 656 -6.43 -14.09 4.75
C ASN A 656 -7.76 -14.88 4.80
N VAL A 657 -7.76 -16.08 4.22
CA VAL A 657 -8.91 -16.99 4.17
C VAL A 657 -9.44 -17.42 5.55
N ALA A 658 -8.59 -17.35 6.58
CA ALA A 658 -8.92 -17.68 7.96
C ALA A 658 -9.36 -16.46 8.80
N ASP A 659 -9.60 -15.32 8.17
CA ASP A 659 -9.90 -14.05 8.85
C ASP A 659 -8.74 -13.56 9.75
N THR A 660 -7.51 -13.96 9.48
CA THR A 660 -6.32 -13.46 10.18
C THR A 660 -5.78 -12.23 9.46
N PRO A 661 -5.51 -11.12 10.17
CA PRO A 661 -4.85 -9.95 9.59
C PRO A 661 -3.43 -10.25 9.09
N HIS A 662 -3.08 -9.70 7.93
CA HIS A 662 -1.70 -9.52 7.50
C HIS A 662 -1.11 -8.33 8.28
N PHE A 663 -0.65 -8.59 9.51
CA PHE A 663 -0.30 -7.55 10.49
C PHE A 663 0.73 -6.51 10.01
N ASP A 664 1.73 -6.92 9.23
CA ASP A 664 2.72 -6.00 8.68
C ASP A 664 2.13 -5.05 7.61
N LEU A 665 1.21 -5.54 6.79
CA LEU A 665 0.42 -4.73 5.86
C LEU A 665 -0.46 -3.75 6.61
N VAL A 666 -1.15 -4.21 7.67
CA VAL A 666 -1.99 -3.36 8.54
C VAL A 666 -1.16 -2.28 9.23
N GLN A 667 0.01 -2.62 9.78
CA GLN A 667 0.90 -1.67 10.46
C GLN A 667 1.44 -0.61 9.50
N LEU A 668 1.90 -1.00 8.30
CA LEU A 668 2.28 -0.04 7.27
C LEU A 668 1.11 0.87 6.91
N ASN A 669 -0.08 0.29 6.73
CA ASN A 669 -1.27 1.05 6.38
C ASN A 669 -1.62 2.10 7.43
N ARG A 670 -1.61 1.75 8.72
CA ARG A 670 -1.82 2.69 9.82
C ARG A 670 -0.81 3.84 9.78
N ARG A 671 0.50 3.52 9.63
CA ARG A 671 1.57 4.54 9.57
C ARG A 671 1.30 5.60 8.50
N LEU A 672 0.84 5.17 7.33
CA LEU A 672 0.58 6.07 6.20
C LEU A 672 -0.77 6.78 6.37
N ALA A 673 -1.83 6.02 6.65
CA ALA A 673 -3.19 6.52 6.59
C ALA A 673 -3.62 7.34 7.82
N TYR A 674 -3.03 7.11 9.00
CA TYR A 674 -3.23 8.00 10.15
C TYR A 674 -2.71 9.42 9.86
N ASN A 675 -1.71 9.53 8.97
CA ASN A 675 -1.12 10.80 8.54
C ASN A 675 -1.69 11.29 7.21
N LEU A 676 -2.80 10.70 6.73
CA LEU A 676 -3.35 11.01 5.41
C LEU A 676 -3.63 12.52 5.23
N TYR A 677 -4.29 13.14 6.21
CA TYR A 677 -4.72 14.53 6.10
C TYR A 677 -3.55 15.51 6.26
N SER A 678 -2.65 15.27 7.22
CA SER A 678 -1.44 16.08 7.41
C SER A 678 -0.49 16.00 6.21
N THR A 679 -0.32 14.80 5.64
CA THR A 679 0.47 14.58 4.42
C THR A 679 -0.14 15.34 3.25
N ARG A 680 -1.46 15.22 3.06
CA ARG A 680 -2.15 15.90 1.96
C ARG A 680 -2.16 17.41 2.10
N ALA A 681 -2.33 17.94 3.31
CA ALA A 681 -2.31 19.38 3.57
C ALA A 681 -0.92 20.00 3.37
N GLY A 682 0.15 19.20 3.37
CA GLY A 682 1.52 19.71 3.30
C GLY A 682 1.99 20.34 4.61
N THR A 683 1.26 20.12 5.71
CA THR A 683 1.72 20.49 7.07
C THR A 683 2.85 19.58 7.56
N ASN A 684 3.17 18.55 6.79
CA ASN A 684 4.41 17.78 6.89
C ASN A 684 5.46 18.34 5.89
N GLY A 685 6.14 19.42 6.29
CA GLY A 685 7.44 19.82 5.76
C GLY A 685 7.93 21.17 6.31
N PRO A 686 9.16 21.31 6.84
CA PRO A 686 9.96 20.40 7.66
C PRO A 686 9.93 20.82 9.15
N GLN A 687 9.37 19.99 10.02
CA GLN A 687 9.75 19.72 11.43
C GLN A 687 8.55 19.07 12.13
N ALA A 688 8.45 17.75 11.99
CA ALA A 688 7.92 16.96 13.09
C ALA A 688 9.12 16.66 14.00
N ALA A 689 9.03 16.97 15.30
CA ALA A 689 9.98 16.48 16.28
C ALA A 689 10.15 14.95 16.11
N GLY A 690 11.37 14.42 16.19
CA GLY A 690 11.62 12.98 16.09
C GLY A 690 12.05 12.41 14.72
N ARG A 691 12.23 13.21 13.66
CA ARG A 691 12.73 12.70 12.35
C ARG A 691 14.16 13.12 12.04
N MET A 692 14.93 12.18 11.51
CA MET A 692 16.31 12.41 11.08
C MET A 692 16.30 13.35 9.89
N SER A 693 17.22 14.31 9.89
CA SER A 693 17.39 15.26 8.80
C SER A 693 18.86 15.44 8.51
N TYR A 694 19.20 15.93 7.32
CA TYR A 694 20.57 16.31 7.03
C TYR A 694 20.66 17.65 6.29
N ARG A 695 21.83 18.26 6.38
CA ARG A 695 22.26 19.40 5.57
C ARG A 695 23.64 19.13 4.99
N LEU A 696 24.01 19.82 3.91
CA LEU A 696 25.38 19.84 3.43
C LEU A 696 26.22 20.82 4.27
N ALA A 697 27.51 20.54 4.42
CA ALA A 697 28.45 21.44 5.09
C ALA A 697 28.65 22.74 4.29
N GLU A 698 29.03 23.82 4.98
CA GLU A 698 29.32 25.11 4.34
C GLU A 698 30.44 24.98 3.29
N GLY A 699 30.29 25.69 2.17
CA GLY A 699 31.21 25.61 1.03
C GLY A 699 30.94 24.44 0.07
N ASP A 700 29.79 23.76 0.17
CA ASP A 700 29.41 22.65 -0.71
C ASP A 700 29.39 23.03 -2.20
N ALA A 701 29.13 24.30 -2.52
CA ALA A 701 29.19 24.82 -3.89
C ALA A 701 30.58 24.69 -4.55
N SER A 702 31.64 24.54 -3.76
CA SER A 702 33.02 24.34 -4.23
C SER A 702 33.38 22.87 -4.49
N TRP A 703 32.50 21.93 -4.13
CA TRP A 703 32.77 20.51 -4.34
C TRP A 703 32.63 20.12 -5.82
N PRO A 704 33.36 19.10 -6.30
CA PRO A 704 33.12 18.55 -7.62
C PRO A 704 31.64 18.15 -7.80
N THR A 705 31.02 18.63 -8.88
CA THR A 705 29.57 18.54 -9.10
C THR A 705 29.04 17.10 -9.04
N ASP A 706 29.81 16.12 -9.55
CA ASP A 706 29.46 14.70 -9.51
C ASP A 706 29.48 14.14 -8.08
N LYS A 707 30.43 14.57 -7.26
CA LYS A 707 30.56 14.14 -5.86
C LYS A 707 29.45 14.74 -5.01
N ARG A 708 29.18 16.03 -5.19
CA ARG A 708 28.06 16.71 -4.51
C ARG A 708 26.73 16.02 -4.82
N ALA A 709 26.46 15.71 -6.09
CA ALA A 709 25.25 15.00 -6.49
C ALA A 709 25.13 13.61 -5.83
N ARG A 710 26.22 12.83 -5.80
CA ARG A 710 26.23 11.50 -5.18
C ARG A 710 26.06 11.55 -3.67
N VAL A 711 26.59 12.56 -2.98
CA VAL A 711 26.37 12.75 -1.53
C VAL A 711 24.90 13.02 -1.26
N VAL A 712 24.29 13.93 -2.02
CA VAL A 712 22.85 14.25 -1.90
C VAL A 712 22.01 13.00 -2.15
N GLU A 713 22.25 12.27 -3.25
CA GLU A 713 21.51 11.05 -3.58
C GLU A 713 21.64 9.98 -2.48
N ALA A 714 22.86 9.77 -1.97
CA ALA A 714 23.10 8.80 -0.91
C ALA A 714 22.41 9.18 0.40
N MET A 715 22.49 10.46 0.80
CA MET A 715 21.90 10.95 2.04
C MET A 715 20.38 11.03 1.97
N ASP A 716 19.80 11.49 0.86
CA ASP A 716 18.34 11.47 0.64
C ASP A 716 17.80 10.04 0.79
N ALA A 717 18.44 9.08 0.13
CA ALA A 717 17.99 7.69 0.15
C ALA A 717 18.21 7.01 1.51
N ALA A 718 19.28 7.34 2.23
CA ALA A 718 19.58 6.75 3.55
C ALA A 718 18.73 7.37 4.67
N VAL A 719 18.58 8.69 4.71
CA VAL A 719 17.75 9.41 5.69
C VAL A 719 16.28 9.06 5.51
N ALA A 720 15.78 9.00 4.27
CA ALA A 720 14.41 8.56 4.01
C ALA A 720 14.17 7.13 4.50
N PHE A 721 15.16 6.25 4.38
CA PHE A 721 15.07 4.86 4.80
C PHE A 721 15.14 4.66 6.33
N TYR A 722 16.01 5.40 7.03
CA TYR A 722 15.97 5.45 8.49
C TYR A 722 14.61 5.96 8.99
N ASN A 723 14.11 7.06 8.40
CA ASN A 723 12.83 7.67 8.75
C ASN A 723 11.58 6.84 8.37
N SER A 724 11.72 5.78 7.57
CA SER A 724 10.60 4.88 7.25
C SER A 724 10.51 3.69 8.22
N LEU A 725 11.59 3.39 8.93
CA LEU A 725 11.71 2.22 9.81
C LEU A 725 11.74 2.56 11.30
N GLY A 726 11.91 3.84 11.67
CA GLY A 726 11.87 4.29 13.06
C GLY A 726 11.95 5.80 13.21
N GLU A 727 11.82 6.26 14.45
CA GLU A 727 11.98 7.67 14.84
C GLU A 727 13.41 7.87 15.36
N PHE A 728 14.21 8.60 14.58
CA PHE A 728 15.61 8.88 14.87
C PHE A 728 15.80 10.39 14.89
N ASP A 729 15.73 11.02 16.06
CA ASP A 729 15.94 12.47 16.15
C ASP A 729 17.43 12.81 16.06
N LYS A 730 17.89 13.16 14.85
CA LYS A 730 19.27 13.56 14.60
C LYS A 730 19.35 14.52 13.42
N ARG A 731 20.10 15.60 13.60
CA ARG A 731 20.51 16.50 12.52
C ARG A 731 21.92 16.16 12.08
N VAL A 732 22.07 15.83 10.80
CA VAL A 732 23.33 15.36 10.22
C VAL A 732 23.92 16.42 9.30
N THR A 733 25.20 16.74 9.44
CA THR A 733 25.94 17.56 8.50
C THR A 733 26.80 16.63 7.63
N ALA A 734 26.46 16.54 6.34
CA ALA A 734 27.19 15.76 5.36
C ALA A 734 28.22 16.65 4.65
N SER A 735 29.46 16.18 4.55
CA SER A 735 30.57 16.89 3.90
C SER A 735 31.29 15.98 2.89
N TYR A 736 32.07 16.55 1.97
CA TYR A 736 32.93 15.79 1.06
C TYR A 736 34.39 16.24 1.20
N ASN A 737 35.31 15.28 1.26
CA ASN A 737 36.76 15.53 1.26
C ASN A 737 37.50 14.46 0.45
N ALA A 738 38.26 14.86 -0.58
CA ALA A 738 39.00 13.95 -1.44
C ALA A 738 40.11 13.15 -0.72
N GLY A 739 40.60 13.64 0.42
CA GLY A 739 41.58 12.95 1.26
C GLY A 739 40.98 11.86 2.15
N THR A 740 39.65 11.75 2.26
CA THR A 740 38.98 10.67 2.97
C THR A 740 38.90 9.42 2.07
N PRO A 741 39.38 8.24 2.49
CA PRO A 741 39.36 7.05 1.64
C PRO A 741 37.96 6.52 1.31
N THR A 742 37.06 6.43 2.31
CA THR A 742 35.70 5.86 2.17
C THR A 742 34.64 6.87 2.63
N ALA A 743 34.30 6.86 3.92
CA ALA A 743 33.52 7.87 4.62
C ALA A 743 33.79 7.71 6.13
N ASP A 744 33.51 8.75 6.92
CA ASP A 744 33.57 8.68 8.37
C ASP A 744 32.44 9.48 9.04
N GLY A 745 31.65 8.79 9.86
CA GLY A 745 30.58 9.33 10.68
C GLY A 745 30.96 9.46 12.16
N ASN A 746 30.43 10.47 12.86
CA ASN A 746 30.62 10.61 14.30
C ASN A 746 29.35 11.02 15.05
N TYR A 747 29.35 10.75 16.35
CA TYR A 747 28.18 10.94 17.20
C TYR A 747 27.66 12.38 17.28
N ASN A 748 28.50 13.38 16.96
CA ASN A 748 28.10 14.79 16.92
C ASN A 748 27.23 15.14 15.70
N GLY A 749 26.92 14.17 14.85
CA GLY A 749 26.06 14.37 13.69
C GLY A 749 26.82 14.82 12.45
N ASN A 750 28.10 14.45 12.31
CA ASN A 750 28.85 14.73 11.09
C ASN A 750 29.12 13.45 10.32
N ILE A 751 28.97 13.51 9.01
CA ILE A 751 29.46 12.50 8.06
C ILE A 751 30.37 13.21 7.07
N ARG A 752 31.55 12.65 6.82
CA ARG A 752 32.46 13.10 5.78
C ARG A 752 32.65 12.00 4.75
N PHE A 753 32.21 12.24 3.54
CA PHE A 753 32.33 11.33 2.40
C PHE A 753 33.66 11.51 1.68
N GLY A 754 34.20 10.39 1.20
CA GLY A 754 35.47 10.30 0.51
C GLY A 754 35.36 9.59 -0.85
N GLY A 755 36.24 8.61 -1.09
CA GLY A 755 36.30 7.85 -2.35
C GLY A 755 35.07 6.97 -2.63
N GLN A 756 34.34 6.53 -1.60
CA GLN A 756 33.14 5.70 -1.72
C GLN A 756 31.88 6.46 -1.29
N ILE A 757 30.96 6.68 -2.24
CA ILE A 757 29.72 7.43 -2.01
C ILE A 757 28.55 6.62 -2.57
N GLY A 758 27.66 6.18 -1.69
CA GLY A 758 26.47 5.41 -2.06
C GLY A 758 25.57 5.14 -0.84
N ARG A 759 24.32 4.74 -1.10
CA ARG A 759 23.29 4.54 -0.06
C ARG A 759 23.74 3.61 1.07
N ARG A 760 24.39 2.47 0.76
CA ARG A 760 24.92 1.52 1.75
C ARG A 760 25.92 2.19 2.71
N VAL A 761 26.88 2.93 2.15
CA VAL A 761 27.87 3.69 2.92
C VAL A 761 27.17 4.71 3.82
N ALA A 762 26.23 5.48 3.26
CA ALA A 762 25.45 6.43 4.05
C ALA A 762 24.63 5.78 5.18
N LEU A 763 24.03 4.60 4.95
CA LEU A 763 23.32 3.86 6.00
C LEU A 763 24.25 3.42 7.15
N HIS A 764 25.42 2.90 6.79
CA HIS A 764 26.46 2.50 7.75
C HIS A 764 26.96 3.70 8.57
N GLU A 765 27.33 4.80 7.91
CA GLU A 765 27.82 6.01 8.60
C GLU A 765 26.74 6.66 9.47
N LEU A 766 25.47 6.59 9.07
CA LEU A 766 24.36 7.01 9.93
C LEU A 766 24.27 6.16 11.21
N GLY A 767 24.63 4.88 11.16
CA GLY A 767 24.79 4.04 12.35
C GLY A 767 25.81 4.64 13.32
N HIS A 768 26.97 5.07 12.82
CA HIS A 768 27.97 5.75 13.65
C HIS A 768 27.49 7.10 14.18
N VAL A 769 26.79 7.90 13.38
CA VAL A 769 26.15 9.13 13.85
C VAL A 769 25.13 8.87 14.97
N LEU A 770 24.50 7.69 14.93
CA LEU A 770 23.51 7.24 15.88
C LEU A 770 24.08 6.48 17.09
N GLY A 771 25.41 6.37 17.21
CA GLY A 771 26.08 5.89 18.43
C GLY A 771 26.76 4.54 18.32
N ILE A 772 26.65 3.85 17.19
CA ILE A 772 27.42 2.61 16.93
C ILE A 772 28.90 2.96 16.88
N GLY A 773 29.73 2.35 17.74
CA GLY A 773 31.18 2.58 17.75
C GLY A 773 31.66 3.96 18.21
N THR A 774 30.75 4.92 18.39
CA THR A 774 31.07 6.34 18.65
C THR A 774 30.47 6.85 19.96
N HIS A 775 29.48 6.15 20.51
CA HIS A 775 28.89 6.51 21.81
C HIS A 775 29.79 6.03 22.96
N PRO A 776 29.98 6.82 24.05
CA PRO A 776 30.86 6.44 25.16
C PRO A 776 30.51 5.10 25.83
N LYS A 777 29.23 4.69 25.82
CA LYS A 777 28.76 3.40 26.36
C LYS A 777 28.91 2.21 25.40
N TRP A 778 29.38 2.41 24.17
CA TRP A 778 29.45 1.32 23.18
C TRP A 778 30.28 0.14 23.68
N SER A 779 31.53 0.41 24.08
CA SER A 779 32.46 -0.63 24.52
C SER A 779 32.04 -1.33 25.81
N SER A 780 31.19 -0.72 26.66
CA SER A 780 30.76 -1.35 27.92
C SER A 780 29.82 -2.55 27.71
N PHE A 781 29.20 -2.65 26.53
CA PHE A 781 28.34 -3.79 26.18
C PHE A 781 29.09 -4.92 25.48
N ILE A 782 30.41 -4.80 25.26
CA ILE A 782 31.18 -5.80 24.54
C ILE A 782 32.02 -6.61 25.52
N LYS A 783 31.74 -7.92 25.62
CA LYS A 783 32.54 -8.87 26.40
C LYS A 783 33.02 -9.99 25.47
N GLU A 784 34.33 -10.21 25.40
CA GLU A 784 34.94 -11.25 24.56
C GLU A 784 34.51 -11.16 23.07
N GLY A 785 34.37 -9.93 22.55
CA GLY A 785 33.95 -9.69 21.15
C GLY A 785 32.46 -9.94 20.89
N LYS A 786 31.64 -10.14 21.93
CA LYS A 786 30.20 -10.34 21.85
C LYS A 786 29.45 -9.19 22.50
N TRP A 787 28.34 -8.78 21.88
CA TRP A 787 27.43 -7.80 22.47
C TRP A 787 26.59 -8.43 23.57
N THR A 788 26.43 -7.72 24.68
CA THR A 788 25.73 -8.20 25.89
C THR A 788 24.46 -7.42 26.21
N GLY A 789 24.12 -6.40 25.43
CA GLY A 789 22.90 -5.62 25.61
C GLY A 789 21.64 -6.41 25.24
N GLN A 790 20.63 -6.32 26.10
CA GLN A 790 19.41 -7.14 26.02
C GLN A 790 18.57 -6.84 24.77
N HIS A 791 18.51 -5.57 24.34
CA HIS A 791 17.60 -5.15 23.29
C HIS A 791 18.13 -5.54 21.92
N ALA A 792 19.42 -5.33 21.65
CA ALA A 792 20.02 -5.74 20.39
C ALA A 792 20.06 -7.27 20.26
N LEU A 793 20.33 -8.01 21.35
CA LEU A 793 20.25 -9.47 21.35
C LEU A 793 18.82 -9.98 21.08
N ALA A 794 17.81 -9.40 21.73
CA ALA A 794 16.42 -9.76 21.47
C ALA A 794 16.02 -9.47 20.02
N GLN A 795 16.44 -8.32 19.47
CA GLN A 795 16.16 -7.95 18.09
C GLN A 795 16.83 -8.91 17.09
N LEU A 796 18.08 -9.30 17.33
CA LEU A 796 18.77 -10.28 16.50
C LEU A 796 18.05 -11.63 16.52
N ARG A 797 17.59 -12.08 17.68
CA ARG A 797 16.89 -13.37 17.83
C ARG A 797 15.52 -13.41 17.13
N VAL A 798 14.89 -12.26 16.94
CA VAL A 798 13.70 -12.15 16.07
C VAL A 798 14.05 -12.46 14.61
N PHE A 799 15.26 -12.11 14.17
CA PHE A 799 15.71 -12.33 12.80
C PHE A 799 16.23 -13.75 12.56
N ASP A 800 17.04 -14.24 13.49
CA ASP A 800 17.92 -15.39 13.25
C ASP A 800 17.67 -16.56 14.23
N GLY A 801 16.64 -16.46 15.07
CA GLY A 801 16.27 -17.49 16.03
C GLY A 801 16.95 -17.34 17.41
N PRO A 802 16.54 -18.15 18.40
CA PRO A 802 16.91 -17.97 19.81
C PRO A 802 18.41 -18.08 20.10
N ASP A 803 19.15 -18.84 19.29
CA ASP A 803 20.57 -19.13 19.50
C ASP A 803 21.51 -18.14 18.80
N ALA A 804 20.97 -17.10 18.16
CA ALA A 804 21.75 -16.11 17.43
C ALA A 804 22.74 -15.35 18.34
N VAL A 805 23.98 -15.19 17.85
CA VAL A 805 25.07 -14.51 18.57
C VAL A 805 25.41 -13.19 17.87
N LEU A 806 25.41 -12.10 18.64
CA LEU A 806 25.75 -10.77 18.16
C LEU A 806 27.21 -10.45 18.50
N HIS A 807 28.01 -10.16 17.49
CA HIS A 807 29.40 -9.79 17.64
C HIS A 807 29.59 -8.29 17.44
N ALA A 808 30.55 -7.72 18.16
CA ALA A 808 30.92 -6.32 18.02
C ALA A 808 32.38 -6.08 18.40
N ASP A 809 32.99 -5.07 17.80
CA ASP A 809 34.30 -4.54 18.14
C ASP A 809 34.20 -3.05 18.55
N ARG A 810 35.34 -2.36 18.61
CA ARG A 810 35.39 -0.94 19.02
C ARG A 810 34.58 0.00 18.11
N GLN A 811 34.30 -0.39 16.87
CA GLN A 811 33.64 0.43 15.87
C GLN A 811 32.41 -0.26 15.25
N HIS A 812 32.47 -1.56 14.98
CA HIS A 812 31.52 -2.26 14.13
C HIS A 812 30.79 -3.38 14.88
N PHE A 813 29.74 -3.91 14.24
CA PHE A 813 29.03 -5.10 14.69
C PHE A 813 28.72 -6.04 13.52
N TRP A 814 28.48 -7.31 13.81
CA TRP A 814 28.01 -8.30 12.85
C TRP A 814 27.18 -9.40 13.55
N PRO A 815 26.18 -9.98 12.86
CA PRO A 815 25.74 -9.69 11.48
C PRO A 815 25.02 -8.34 11.33
N TYR A 816 24.79 -7.91 10.08
CA TYR A 816 24.02 -6.69 9.69
C TYR A 816 24.68 -5.34 9.94
N GLY A 817 26.01 -5.29 10.10
CA GLY A 817 26.76 -4.04 10.26
C GLY A 817 26.84 -3.16 9.01
N LEU A 818 26.59 -3.74 7.82
CA LEU A 818 26.83 -3.10 6.51
C LEU A 818 28.31 -2.70 6.31
N ASN A 819 29.22 -3.49 6.88
CA ASN A 819 30.67 -3.23 6.89
C ASN A 819 31.28 -3.39 5.48
N PHE A 820 30.69 -4.24 4.65
CA PHE A 820 31.12 -4.49 3.27
C PHE A 820 29.95 -4.41 2.29
N ASP A 821 30.20 -4.12 1.01
CA ASP A 821 29.13 -4.02 -0.01
C ASP A 821 28.30 -5.28 -0.14
N ARG A 822 28.90 -6.46 0.04
CA ARG A 822 28.20 -7.76 0.02
C ARG A 822 27.18 -7.94 1.15
N GLU A 823 27.26 -7.12 2.19
CA GLU A 823 26.34 -7.15 3.33
C GLU A 823 25.10 -6.27 3.11
N SER A 824 24.98 -5.61 1.94
CA SER A 824 23.82 -4.78 1.63
C SER A 824 22.89 -5.47 0.65
N SER A 825 21.64 -5.55 1.09
CA SER A 825 20.45 -5.87 0.33
C SER A 825 19.30 -5.15 1.04
N PRO A 826 18.13 -4.96 0.42
CA PRO A 826 17.08 -4.18 1.09
C PRO A 826 16.60 -4.77 2.43
N GLU A 827 16.67 -6.09 2.62
CA GLU A 827 16.39 -6.73 3.93
C GLU A 827 17.57 -6.59 4.90
N LEU A 828 18.83 -6.74 4.44
CA LEU A 828 19.99 -6.53 5.32
C LEU A 828 20.12 -5.05 5.75
N ASP A 829 19.78 -4.11 4.86
CA ASP A 829 19.66 -2.69 5.14
C ASP A 829 18.56 -2.43 6.20
N ARG A 830 17.39 -3.09 6.09
CA ARG A 830 16.31 -2.98 7.06
C ARG A 830 16.72 -3.55 8.42
N ARG A 831 17.32 -4.75 8.44
CA ARG A 831 17.84 -5.38 9.66
C ARG A 831 18.90 -4.49 10.30
N HIS A 832 19.79 -3.88 9.51
CA HIS A 832 20.75 -2.89 10.02
C HIS A 832 20.06 -1.76 10.76
N VAL A 833 19.06 -1.09 10.17
CA VAL A 833 18.35 0.03 10.82
C VAL A 833 17.63 -0.40 12.10
N LEU A 834 17.00 -1.58 12.10
CA LEU A 834 16.34 -2.14 13.29
C LEU A 834 17.35 -2.53 14.38
N MET A 835 18.51 -3.09 14.00
CA MET A 835 19.61 -3.34 14.92
C MET A 835 20.13 -2.04 15.51
N VAL A 836 20.35 -0.99 14.70
CA VAL A 836 20.76 0.34 15.16
C VAL A 836 19.75 0.93 16.15
N ALA A 837 18.45 0.78 15.90
CA ALA A 837 17.41 1.18 16.86
C ALA A 837 17.51 0.42 18.19
N ALA A 838 17.79 -0.88 18.15
CA ALA A 838 17.91 -1.72 19.34
C ALA A 838 19.20 -1.44 20.13
N PHE A 839 20.33 -1.24 19.45
CA PHE A 839 21.58 -0.80 20.07
C PHE A 839 21.41 0.52 20.81
N ARG A 840 20.69 1.48 20.24
CA ARG A 840 20.42 2.76 20.89
C ARG A 840 19.67 2.60 22.21
N ARG A 841 18.74 1.63 22.31
CA ARG A 841 18.09 1.29 23.59
C ARG A 841 19.08 0.76 24.61
N ASP A 842 19.95 -0.16 24.22
CA ASP A 842 21.02 -0.67 25.11
C ASP A 842 21.94 0.47 25.57
N LEU A 843 22.31 1.38 24.67
CA LEU A 843 23.16 2.53 24.95
C LEU A 843 22.49 3.59 25.85
N GLY A 844 21.20 3.45 26.16
CA GLY A 844 20.42 4.47 26.86
C GLY A 844 20.22 5.75 26.04
N ILE A 845 20.41 5.67 24.72
CA ILE A 845 20.16 6.76 23.78
C ILE A 845 18.67 6.71 23.46
N ALA A 846 17.90 7.57 24.12
CA ALA A 846 16.45 7.62 23.96
C ALA A 846 16.05 7.90 22.50
N ASN A 847 15.41 6.93 21.87
CA ASN A 847 14.69 7.09 20.60
C ASN A 847 13.22 7.31 20.92
N GLY A 848 12.78 8.56 21.07
CA GLY A 848 11.35 8.84 21.14
C GLY A 848 10.57 8.07 22.21
N GLU A 849 11.22 7.46 23.21
CA GLU A 849 10.53 6.71 24.25
C GLU A 849 9.69 7.72 25.03
N PRO A 850 8.39 7.45 25.22
CA PRO A 850 7.54 8.33 25.99
C PRO A 850 8.20 8.65 27.33
N ILE A 851 8.06 9.88 27.79
CA ILE A 851 8.51 10.25 29.13
C ILE A 851 7.77 9.34 30.11
N ARG A 852 8.53 8.49 30.80
CA ARG A 852 8.03 7.54 31.78
C ARG A 852 8.74 7.72 33.10
N GLY A 853 8.05 7.48 34.20
CA GLY A 853 8.67 7.49 35.51
C GLY A 853 7.74 7.95 36.62
N MET A 854 8.30 7.97 37.82
CA MET A 854 7.64 8.41 39.05
C MET A 854 7.14 9.86 38.92
N VAL A 855 6.08 10.16 39.66
CA VAL A 855 5.57 11.51 39.86
C VAL A 855 5.82 11.93 41.30
N GLY A 856 5.77 13.22 41.58
CA GLY A 856 5.90 13.69 42.94
C GLY A 856 5.86 15.20 43.08
N VAL A 857 6.19 15.65 44.27
CA VAL A 857 6.23 17.06 44.65
C VAL A 857 7.51 17.36 45.41
N GLY A 858 7.96 18.60 45.39
CA GLY A 858 9.18 19.01 46.06
C GLY A 858 9.28 20.51 46.24
N THR A 859 10.34 20.93 46.91
CA THR A 859 10.65 22.33 47.17
C THR A 859 12.15 22.57 47.11
N TRP A 860 12.52 23.84 46.89
CA TRP A 860 13.89 24.32 46.97
C TRP A 860 13.91 25.56 47.85
N ALA A 861 14.53 25.49 49.04
CA ALA A 861 14.56 26.58 50.02
C ALA A 861 13.17 27.21 50.30
N THR A 862 12.13 26.37 50.29
CA THR A 862 10.72 26.77 50.32
C THR A 862 9.87 25.78 51.11
N GLN A 863 8.90 26.31 51.85
CA GLN A 863 7.91 25.57 52.62
C GLN A 863 6.58 25.56 51.84
N ALA A 864 5.95 24.40 51.66
CA ALA A 864 4.78 24.28 50.79
C ALA A 864 3.82 23.15 51.22
N GLU A 865 2.59 23.25 50.73
CA GLU A 865 1.56 22.22 50.85
C GLU A 865 1.07 21.75 49.49
N PHE A 866 0.76 20.47 49.39
CA PHE A 866 0.25 19.81 48.20
C PHE A 866 -0.98 18.99 48.53
N ARG A 867 -2.03 19.08 47.72
CA ARG A 867 -3.25 18.28 47.86
C ARG A 867 -3.87 17.93 46.51
N ASP A 868 -4.86 17.05 46.53
CA ASP A 868 -5.62 16.64 45.36
C ASP A 868 -4.74 16.07 44.22
N ILE A 869 -3.64 15.37 44.58
CA ILE A 869 -2.68 14.85 43.60
C ILE A 869 -3.31 13.66 42.89
N ARG A 870 -3.48 13.78 41.58
CA ARG A 870 -4.14 12.78 40.74
C ARG A 870 -3.35 12.54 39.47
N VAL A 871 -3.21 11.28 39.09
CA VAL A 871 -2.64 10.86 37.81
C VAL A 871 -3.71 10.12 37.03
N VAL A 872 -3.98 10.57 35.80
CA VAL A 872 -4.96 9.96 34.90
C VAL A 872 -4.32 9.69 33.54
N GLN A 873 -4.41 8.46 33.05
CA GLN A 873 -3.98 8.08 31.70
C GLN A 873 -5.23 7.91 30.83
N GLY A 874 -5.48 8.88 29.95
CA GLY A 874 -6.75 8.97 29.21
C GLY A 874 -7.94 9.15 30.18
N THR A 875 -8.77 8.11 30.32
CA THR A 875 -9.88 8.08 31.29
C THR A 875 -9.58 7.20 32.51
N LYS A 876 -8.45 6.49 32.54
CA LYS A 876 -8.07 5.56 33.61
C LYS A 876 -7.38 6.33 34.76
N PRO A 877 -7.95 6.35 35.98
CA PRO A 877 -7.22 6.86 37.13
C PRO A 877 -6.07 5.90 37.47
N LEU A 878 -4.83 6.39 37.48
CA LEU A 878 -3.64 5.63 37.89
C LEU A 878 -3.33 5.85 39.37
N TYR A 879 -3.49 7.08 39.86
CA TYR A 879 -3.19 7.44 41.24
C TYR A 879 -4.09 8.58 41.72
N SER A 880 -4.43 8.55 43.01
CA SER A 880 -5.05 9.64 43.74
C SER A 880 -4.48 9.65 45.15
N SER A 881 -3.99 10.80 45.62
CA SER A 881 -3.46 10.92 46.98
C SER A 881 -4.54 10.74 48.02
N ASP A 882 -4.27 9.93 49.04
CA ASP A 882 -5.07 9.82 50.27
C ASP A 882 -4.18 10.20 51.47
N PHE A 883 -4.34 11.42 51.98
CA PHE A 883 -3.57 11.94 53.10
C PHE A 883 -4.22 11.65 54.47
N SER A 884 -5.25 10.82 54.53
CA SER A 884 -5.76 10.27 55.80
C SER A 884 -4.80 9.23 56.41
N LYS A 885 -3.90 8.66 55.59
CA LYS A 885 -2.87 7.70 55.99
C LYS A 885 -1.49 8.34 55.80
N PRO A 886 -0.69 8.57 56.87
CA PRO A 886 0.55 9.32 56.76
C PRO A 886 1.57 8.64 55.83
N LEU A 887 1.91 9.29 54.72
CA LEU A 887 3.03 8.96 53.80
C LEU A 887 3.06 7.52 53.23
N GLN A 888 1.98 6.74 53.37
CA GLN A 888 1.92 5.39 52.83
C GLN A 888 2.03 5.44 51.28
N GLY A 889 3.03 4.75 50.72
CA GLY A 889 3.30 4.76 49.28
C GLY A 889 4.13 5.95 48.77
N TRP A 890 4.67 6.79 49.67
CA TRP A 890 5.55 7.90 49.34
C TRP A 890 7.00 7.62 49.75
N LYS A 891 7.95 7.93 48.86
CA LYS A 891 9.39 7.94 49.13
C LYS A 891 9.86 9.37 49.28
N THR A 892 10.31 9.75 50.47
CA THR A 892 10.85 11.10 50.75
C THR A 892 12.36 11.13 50.58
N LEU A 893 12.84 12.16 49.90
CA LEU A 893 14.25 12.47 49.70
C LEU A 893 14.52 13.83 50.35
N GLY A 894 14.93 13.78 51.62
CA GLY A 894 15.17 14.95 52.46
C GLY A 894 13.91 15.67 52.93
N GLY A 895 14.14 16.71 53.74
CA GLY A 895 13.12 17.62 54.28
C GLY A 895 12.29 17.08 55.44
N GLN A 896 11.35 17.90 55.90
CA GLN A 896 10.40 17.58 56.96
C GLN A 896 8.99 17.50 56.38
N TRP A 897 8.46 16.29 56.24
CA TRP A 897 7.17 16.01 55.62
C TRP A 897 6.14 15.53 56.65
N GLN A 898 4.94 16.11 56.61
CA GLN A 898 3.82 15.70 57.46
C GLN A 898 2.49 15.89 56.74
N THR A 899 1.46 15.13 57.10
CA THR A 899 0.09 15.36 56.62
C THR A 899 -0.65 16.28 57.57
N VAL A 900 -1.22 17.38 57.05
CA VAL A 900 -2.01 18.34 57.84
C VAL A 900 -3.22 18.77 57.03
N GLY A 901 -4.43 18.65 57.60
CA GLY A 901 -5.66 19.17 56.99
C GLY A 901 -5.96 18.62 55.58
N GLY A 902 -5.61 17.35 55.32
CA GLY A 902 -5.80 16.72 54.01
C GLY A 902 -4.78 17.13 52.95
N ALA A 903 -3.66 17.75 53.34
CA ALA A 903 -2.55 18.10 52.46
C ALA A 903 -1.24 17.48 52.97
N LEU A 904 -0.32 17.21 52.05
CA LEU A 904 1.07 16.90 52.34
C LEU A 904 1.85 18.21 52.49
N ARG A 905 2.40 18.45 53.68
CA ARG A 905 3.13 19.67 54.03
C ARG A 905 4.62 19.38 54.19
N GLN A 906 5.43 20.21 53.56
CA GLN A 906 6.87 20.32 53.75
C GLN A 906 7.17 21.58 54.58
N THR A 907 8.02 21.49 55.61
CA THR A 907 8.33 22.61 56.52
C THR A 907 9.80 23.02 56.61
N SER A 908 10.71 22.37 55.88
CA SER A 908 12.15 22.68 55.96
C SER A 908 12.59 23.70 54.91
N ASP A 909 13.60 24.51 55.23
CA ASP A 909 14.25 25.42 54.26
C ASP A 909 15.40 24.77 53.47
N ALA A 910 15.47 23.43 53.48
CA ALA A 910 16.48 22.69 52.72
C ALA A 910 16.22 22.76 51.21
N GLU A 911 17.30 22.62 50.43
CA GLU A 911 17.26 22.58 48.97
C GLU A 911 17.03 21.16 48.45
N ASN A 912 16.47 21.05 47.23
CA ASN A 912 16.22 19.79 46.53
C ASN A 912 15.46 18.73 47.36
N VAL A 913 14.45 19.20 48.11
CA VAL A 913 13.60 18.35 48.96
C VAL A 913 12.48 17.76 48.10
N ARG A 914 12.30 16.43 48.09
CA ARG A 914 11.34 15.75 47.20
C ARG A 914 10.56 14.66 47.93
N ALA A 915 9.33 14.43 47.50
CA ALA A 915 8.51 13.28 47.86
C ALA A 915 7.93 12.68 46.56
N LEU A 916 8.14 11.38 46.36
CA LEU A 916 7.80 10.66 45.12
C LEU A 916 6.79 9.55 45.41
N VAL A 917 5.92 9.28 44.43
CA VAL A 917 5.08 8.08 44.38
C VAL A 917 5.75 7.06 43.46
N ASP A 918 5.95 5.84 43.96
CA ASP A 918 6.84 4.85 43.38
C ASP A 918 6.15 3.95 42.33
N ASP A 919 6.11 4.41 41.07
CA ASP A 919 5.89 3.56 39.89
C ASP A 919 6.58 4.19 38.67
N VAL A 920 7.59 3.50 38.13
CA VAL A 920 8.42 4.00 37.02
C VAL A 920 7.79 3.75 35.63
N ASN A 921 6.65 3.07 35.54
CA ASN A 921 6.07 2.63 34.26
C ASN A 921 4.98 3.56 33.69
N TRP A 922 4.58 4.62 34.40
CA TRP A 922 3.54 5.53 33.91
C TRP A 922 4.04 6.39 32.76
N SER A 923 3.23 6.51 31.71
CA SER A 923 3.45 7.39 30.55
C SER A 923 2.13 7.88 29.99
N ASP A 924 2.13 8.88 29.11
CA ASP A 924 0.92 9.41 28.46
C ASP A 924 -0.20 9.78 29.45
N TYR A 925 0.16 10.46 30.55
CA TYR A 925 -0.74 10.80 31.64
C TYR A 925 -0.88 12.31 31.87
N THR A 926 -1.98 12.68 32.50
CA THR A 926 -2.18 14.00 33.12
C THR A 926 -1.98 13.87 34.62
N LEU A 927 -1.00 14.60 35.15
CA LEU A 927 -0.81 14.84 36.58
C LEU A 927 -1.49 16.16 36.93
N SER A 928 -2.46 16.13 37.84
CA SER A 928 -3.11 17.34 38.37
C SER A 928 -2.98 17.39 39.88
N LEU A 929 -2.72 18.57 40.45
CA LEU A 929 -2.70 18.78 41.89
C LEU A 929 -2.94 20.25 42.24
N LYS A 930 -3.13 20.53 43.53
CA LYS A 930 -3.07 21.88 44.09
C LYS A 930 -1.83 22.06 44.94
N ALA A 931 -1.17 23.21 44.79
CA ALA A 931 -0.02 23.58 45.62
C ALA A 931 -0.18 24.97 46.24
N ARG A 932 0.36 25.15 47.44
CA ARG A 932 0.40 26.45 48.13
C ARG A 932 1.74 26.66 48.81
N LYS A 933 2.32 27.84 48.63
CA LYS A 933 3.55 28.26 49.30
C LYS A 933 3.22 28.77 50.69
N LEU A 934 3.99 28.38 51.71
CA LEU A 934 3.86 28.86 53.08
C LEU A 934 4.94 29.89 53.47
N GLY A 935 6.15 29.75 52.92
CA GLY A 935 7.30 30.60 53.23
C GLY A 935 8.54 30.20 52.42
N GLY A 936 9.62 30.99 52.46
CA GLY A 936 10.89 30.70 51.77
C GLY A 936 11.14 31.49 50.47
N LYS A 937 12.27 31.21 49.81
CA LYS A 937 12.81 32.04 48.70
C LYS A 937 12.22 31.74 47.33
N GLU A 938 11.76 30.52 47.08
CA GLU A 938 11.26 30.08 45.76
C GLU A 938 9.78 29.67 45.82
N GLY A 939 9.34 28.76 44.94
CA GLY A 939 8.01 28.16 44.92
C GLY A 939 8.06 26.63 45.08
N PHE A 940 7.57 25.88 44.09
CA PHE A 940 7.45 24.42 44.18
C PHE A 940 8.06 23.70 42.99
N LEU A 941 8.49 22.45 43.23
CA LEU A 941 8.90 21.50 42.20
C LEU A 941 7.79 20.47 41.99
N ILE A 942 7.37 20.27 40.75
CA ILE A 942 6.37 19.27 40.38
C ILE A 942 7.03 18.20 39.53
N LEU A 943 7.23 17.02 40.11
CA LEU A 943 8.02 15.96 39.50
C LEU A 943 7.14 15.11 38.57
N PHE A 944 7.66 14.85 37.37
CA PHE A 944 7.01 14.03 36.35
C PHE A 944 8.05 13.19 35.62
N GLY A 945 7.68 11.97 35.25
CA GLY A 945 8.51 11.10 34.41
C GLY A 945 9.90 10.86 34.98
N VAL A 946 10.02 10.77 36.31
CA VAL A 946 11.30 10.60 37.00
C VAL A 946 11.72 9.13 36.91
N PRO A 947 12.78 8.78 36.14
CA PRO A 947 13.14 7.38 35.92
C PRO A 947 13.79 6.72 37.15
N ASP A 948 14.46 7.52 37.98
CA ASP A 948 15.10 7.10 39.22
C ASP A 948 15.23 8.31 40.18
N ALA A 949 15.49 8.04 41.46
CA ALA A 949 15.53 9.06 42.51
C ALA A 949 16.61 10.14 42.31
N ASP A 950 17.62 9.89 41.47
CA ASP A 950 18.76 10.79 41.25
C ASP A 950 18.56 11.70 40.02
N THR A 951 17.61 11.34 39.16
CA THR A 951 17.33 12.07 37.93
C THR A 951 16.48 13.33 38.16
N LYS A 952 16.93 14.45 37.57
CA LYS A 952 16.19 15.72 37.57
C LYS A 952 15.14 15.71 36.45
N SER A 953 13.86 15.63 36.84
CA SER A 953 12.72 15.75 35.93
C SER A 953 11.55 16.41 36.67
N TRP A 954 11.40 17.72 36.50
CA TRP A 954 10.39 18.50 37.22
C TRP A 954 10.00 19.78 36.50
N TRP A 955 8.86 20.34 36.90
CA TRP A 955 8.50 21.70 36.64
C TRP A 955 8.85 22.56 37.84
N ASN A 956 9.84 23.44 37.67
CA ASN A 956 10.28 24.39 38.68
C ASN A 956 9.42 25.65 38.59
N LEU A 957 8.47 25.79 39.53
CA LEU A 957 7.53 26.90 39.58
C LEU A 957 7.97 27.93 40.61
N GLY A 958 8.41 29.10 40.17
CA GLY A 958 8.86 30.16 41.07
C GLY A 958 10.30 29.91 41.52
N GLY A 959 11.14 29.41 40.63
CA GLY A 959 12.57 29.24 40.87
C GLY A 959 13.35 30.54 40.69
N TRP A 960 14.63 30.48 41.03
CA TRP A 960 15.59 31.60 40.98
C TRP A 960 15.06 32.84 41.67
N ASP A 961 14.98 32.76 43.00
CA ASP A 961 14.41 33.80 43.87
C ASP A 961 12.96 34.17 43.52
N ASN A 962 12.18 33.16 43.13
CA ASN A 962 10.78 33.30 42.76
C ASN A 962 10.57 34.29 41.61
N THR A 963 11.36 34.19 40.54
CA THR A 963 11.27 35.13 39.40
C THR A 963 10.87 34.47 38.08
N ARG A 964 10.98 33.13 37.98
CA ARG A 964 10.70 32.41 36.74
C ARG A 964 10.23 30.98 36.95
N HIS A 965 9.68 30.40 35.88
CA HIS A 965 9.31 29.00 35.78
C HIS A 965 10.21 28.28 34.75
N SER A 966 10.54 27.01 34.93
CA SER A 966 11.24 26.17 33.93
C SER A 966 10.87 24.70 34.03
N LEU A 967 10.62 24.03 32.89
CA LEU A 967 10.58 22.57 32.79
C LEU A 967 12.00 22.04 32.61
N GLU A 968 12.51 21.33 33.60
CA GLU A 968 13.86 20.75 33.63
C GLU A 968 13.78 19.22 33.55
N LEU A 969 14.27 18.60 32.48
CA LEU A 969 14.23 17.15 32.29
C LEU A 969 15.47 16.60 31.52
N PRO A 970 15.76 15.29 31.57
CA PRO A 970 16.96 14.75 30.94
C PRO A 970 16.91 14.85 29.41
N GLY A 971 17.82 15.64 28.85
CA GLY A 971 17.97 15.83 27.41
C GLY A 971 17.12 16.96 26.81
N ALA A 972 16.30 17.65 27.61
CA ALA A 972 15.55 18.82 27.17
C ALA A 972 15.25 19.77 28.34
N GLU A 973 15.29 21.08 28.11
CA GLU A 973 14.83 22.10 29.05
C GLU A 973 14.01 23.13 28.28
N SER A 974 12.93 23.65 28.87
CA SER A 974 12.20 24.78 28.28
C SER A 974 12.93 26.10 28.52
N ASP A 975 12.74 27.10 27.66
CA ASP A 975 13.12 28.48 28.01
C ASP A 975 12.42 28.91 29.31
N ALA A 976 13.19 29.54 30.20
CA ALA A 976 12.65 30.05 31.44
C ALA A 976 11.67 31.21 31.17
N VAL A 977 10.45 31.12 31.71
CA VAL A 977 9.43 32.17 31.55
C VAL A 977 9.28 32.99 32.83
N PRO A 978 9.16 34.33 32.76
CA PRO A 978 8.91 35.15 33.95
C PRO A 978 7.64 34.72 34.69
N GLY A 979 7.71 34.61 36.01
CA GLY A 979 6.58 34.18 36.82
C GLY A 979 6.88 34.11 38.31
N ARG A 980 5.83 34.22 39.14
CA ARG A 980 5.92 34.32 40.60
C ARG A 980 4.85 33.46 41.26
N ILE A 981 5.20 32.82 42.37
CA ILE A 981 4.31 32.10 43.27
C ILE A 981 4.07 32.94 44.53
N GLU A 982 2.80 33.23 44.82
CA GLU A 982 2.35 33.99 45.98
C GLU A 982 2.26 33.11 47.23
N THR A 983 2.76 33.63 48.35
CA THR A 983 2.63 32.96 49.65
C THR A 983 1.17 32.97 50.10
N GLY A 984 0.67 31.83 50.58
CA GLY A 984 -0.69 31.68 51.12
C GLY A 984 -1.76 31.36 50.08
N ARG A 985 -1.46 31.45 48.78
CA ARG A 985 -2.40 31.19 47.68
C ARG A 985 -2.33 29.73 47.20
N TRP A 986 -3.50 29.13 46.98
CA TRP A 986 -3.60 27.83 46.30
C TRP A 986 -3.58 28.03 44.78
N TYR A 987 -2.77 27.23 44.10
CA TYR A 987 -2.67 27.17 42.64
C TYR A 987 -3.18 25.83 42.13
N ASP A 988 -3.91 25.84 41.02
CA ASP A 988 -4.29 24.64 40.28
C ASP A 988 -3.20 24.32 39.25
N ILE A 989 -2.52 23.18 39.43
CA ILE A 989 -1.39 22.77 38.59
C ILE A 989 -1.78 21.53 37.80
N ARG A 990 -1.50 21.55 36.50
CA ARG A 990 -1.67 20.39 35.62
C ARG A 990 -0.46 20.21 34.73
N ILE A 991 0.09 19.01 34.70
CA ILE A 991 1.15 18.57 33.79
C ILE A 991 0.57 17.50 32.87
N GLU A 992 0.66 17.72 31.56
CA GLU A 992 0.31 16.73 30.55
C GLU A 992 1.59 16.15 29.97
N VAL A 993 1.81 14.85 30.19
CA VAL A 993 2.90 14.08 29.57
C VAL A 993 2.30 13.28 28.42
N GLN A 994 2.81 13.46 27.20
CA GLN A 994 2.35 12.74 26.01
C GLN A 994 3.51 12.46 25.07
N GLY A 995 3.82 11.18 24.85
CA GLY A 995 5.04 10.76 24.17
C GLY A 995 6.25 11.42 24.83
N THR A 996 7.07 12.11 24.05
CA THR A 996 8.23 12.87 24.54
C THR A 996 7.91 14.31 24.95
N THR A 997 6.65 14.75 24.90
CA THR A 997 6.27 16.14 25.17
C THR A 997 5.64 16.29 26.54
N VAL A 998 5.99 17.38 27.23
CA VAL A 998 5.40 17.79 28.51
C VAL A 998 4.85 19.20 28.38
N ARG A 999 3.63 19.42 28.89
CA ARG A 999 2.99 20.73 28.97
C ARG A 999 2.63 21.06 30.41
N GLY A 1000 3.07 22.20 30.91
CA GLY A 1000 2.77 22.71 32.25
C GLY A 1000 1.70 23.81 32.21
N PHE A 1001 0.61 23.59 32.93
CA PHE A 1001 -0.49 24.53 33.11
C PHE A 1001 -0.58 24.99 34.57
N LEU A 1002 -0.73 26.31 34.76
CA LEU A 1002 -0.96 26.95 36.06
C LEU A 1002 -2.26 27.74 35.99
N ASP A 1003 -3.19 27.46 36.90
CA ASP A 1003 -4.55 28.03 36.96
C ASP A 1003 -5.30 27.92 35.61
N GLY A 1004 -5.16 26.77 34.95
CA GLY A 1004 -5.79 26.48 33.66
C GLY A 1004 -5.10 27.10 32.44
N LYS A 1005 -4.09 27.96 32.62
CA LYS A 1005 -3.32 28.57 31.53
C LYS A 1005 -2.06 27.75 31.21
N LEU A 1006 -1.81 27.47 29.93
CA LEU A 1006 -0.54 26.87 29.49
C LEU A 1006 0.58 27.88 29.72
N ILE A 1007 1.57 27.50 30.52
CA ILE A 1007 2.72 28.34 30.86
C ILE A 1007 3.97 27.88 30.11
N GLN A 1008 4.23 26.57 30.04
CA GLN A 1008 5.44 26.02 29.42
C GLN A 1008 5.19 24.70 28.68
N GLN A 1009 6.03 24.43 27.68
CA GLN A 1009 6.11 23.16 26.97
C GLN A 1009 7.58 22.81 26.71
N ALA A 1010 7.92 21.52 26.84
CA ALA A 1010 9.21 20.97 26.43
C ALA A 1010 9.00 19.62 25.73
N THR A 1011 9.88 19.27 24.78
CA THR A 1011 9.86 17.99 24.07
C THR A 1011 11.26 17.39 24.12
N ARG A 1012 11.37 16.14 24.59
CA ARG A 1012 12.61 15.35 24.66
C ARG A 1012 13.04 14.81 23.30
#